data_AF-N6XPR7-F1
#
_entry.id   AF-N6XPR7-F1
#
_cell.length_a   1.000
_cell.length_b   1.000
_cell.length_c   1.000
_cell.angle_alpha   90.00
_cell.angle_beta   90.00
_cell.angle_gamma   90.00
#
_symmetry.space_group_name_H-M   'P 1'
#
loop_
_entity.id
_entity.type
_entity.pdbx_description
1 polymer ?
#
loop_
_entity_poly.entity_id
_entity_poly.type
_entity_poly.pdbx_seq_one_letter_code
_entity_poly.pdbx_strand_id
1 'polypeptide(L)'
;MFHIKTLELVHWDFWRRFTLPLDAQIITIVGPNGSGKTTLLDALRTLFALRCSGKRDFRRYVRRADRSFAWIRAVVANQPGHSGKRPFFPCLADEVTLACRIRKAGGEWIRDYTIVDGNVPIEALEQTNDWVGLRDYQNRLAWGGLTPAITKVLALEQGDTDKLCEYSPKALLELVFDVFGDKEVLDNYQAAREEQKSAERELDELSIDLDRLKTQAEEKKAEANRFLEWKQLADEVQALEAEIVPRLEIAELEREIASEREALQRVGRERAEKLVEQRESRQRLELVRSEQEAVQAERKRLREADSASEQHYLAAHDRVRDLEKLLAERDVLRAQLASEHGADALALEKEHEDADAALAGLRRKERELLAAFEDKTDTLRGERNRAGPPGDAEVARFRVKLTAEGIAHRSLAEVVEVTDPAWQAALEAILRPYRHLILLEREGDRHAAWAIGERERFRHFIVAEREHAPPPRGMSLAEVVEFSAAVPRWLTDLLNRIRRVDNAEAARDLPREQEWITRDGYHRERRGARHLGRPQEFHFGELARQSRIAALQDEISALDKQLQALRPKLDAAAARLTTIRQGLLGLQSAQLLAARSEAYASAEGELPAARKALTEAIAARSDTRGEMDRLSDKLNGIQIELERRNRELKAVDLRLADIAREHGPRRHAQAERIVKLRHRRHGMAAHWLEPNELALLADKYGDARGARLQLDRLRRHLDEGDWITDPAVLVVRDRLGADVALRERDYLNRQGYCTTARLHTDNARAAYIAKLRATVRQYAKNLKALGELANVNVDCPTPHLENDDLSLAQAGLEVRFDFDRKGAVGLNDGEASGGQQVMKSLILLIGLLMDEARPGGFVFIDEPFAHLDVANIDRVGTFLRATRAQYLITTPVTHNANVFAPAQLTLVTRKKQPASDWAPPIGILQRAVD
;
A
#
# COMPACT_ATOMS: atom_id res chain seq x y z
N MET A 1 -78.21 70.68 -11.32
CA MET A 1 -77.39 71.89 -11.16
C MET A 1 -78.28 72.94 -10.47
N PHE A 2 -77.82 74.16 -10.21
CA PHE A 2 -78.55 75.19 -9.47
C PHE A 2 -78.85 76.43 -10.33
N HIS A 3 -79.83 77.24 -9.93
CA HIS A 3 -80.20 78.50 -10.60
C HIS A 3 -79.71 79.71 -9.82
N ILE A 4 -79.32 80.77 -10.51
CA ILE A 4 -78.86 82.03 -9.92
C ILE A 4 -80.07 82.97 -9.77
N LYS A 5 -80.33 83.45 -8.55
CA LYS A 5 -81.43 84.37 -8.25
C LYS A 5 -81.00 85.83 -8.26
N THR A 6 -79.87 86.14 -7.63
CA THR A 6 -79.35 87.51 -7.55
C THR A 6 -77.84 87.55 -7.62
N LEU A 7 -77.28 88.67 -8.09
CA LEU A 7 -75.84 88.95 -8.12
C LEU A 7 -75.57 90.35 -7.57
N GLU A 8 -74.69 90.44 -6.58
CA GLU A 8 -74.21 91.67 -5.98
C GLU A 8 -72.70 91.82 -6.26
N LEU A 9 -72.31 92.97 -6.82
CA LEU A 9 -70.91 93.31 -7.10
C LEU A 9 -70.50 94.55 -6.30
N VAL A 10 -69.27 94.54 -5.76
CA VAL A 10 -68.66 95.68 -5.06
C VAL A 10 -67.24 95.88 -5.59
N HIS A 11 -66.91 97.10 -6.03
CA HIS A 11 -65.60 97.52 -6.53
C HIS A 11 -65.01 96.60 -7.63
N TRP A 12 -65.87 96.13 -8.54
CA TRP A 12 -65.46 95.29 -9.68
C TRP A 12 -65.29 96.13 -10.95
N ASP A 13 -64.07 96.19 -11.50
CA ASP A 13 -63.69 97.06 -12.62
C ASP A 13 -64.04 98.53 -12.36
N PHE A 14 -65.04 99.06 -13.05
CA PHE A 14 -65.50 100.43 -12.88
C PHE A 14 -66.84 100.53 -12.13
N TRP A 15 -67.31 99.48 -11.47
CA TRP A 15 -68.58 99.52 -10.73
C TRP A 15 -68.41 99.65 -9.22
N ARG A 16 -69.17 100.57 -8.61
CA ARG A 16 -69.09 100.90 -7.18
C ARG A 16 -69.70 99.81 -6.30
N ARG A 17 -71.03 99.73 -6.28
CA ARG A 17 -71.81 98.65 -5.67
C ARG A 17 -73.18 98.62 -6.33
N PHE A 18 -73.64 97.46 -6.76
CA PHE A 18 -74.99 97.28 -7.27
C PHE A 18 -75.42 95.82 -7.16
N THR A 19 -76.73 95.61 -7.18
CA THR A 19 -77.36 94.29 -7.11
C THR A 19 -78.25 94.10 -8.33
N LEU A 20 -78.16 92.93 -8.97
CA LEU A 20 -78.95 92.53 -10.12
C LEU A 20 -79.87 91.36 -9.75
N PRO A 21 -81.15 91.42 -10.13
CA PRO A 21 -81.96 90.22 -10.23
C PRO A 21 -81.43 89.38 -11.39
N LEU A 22 -81.35 88.06 -11.20
CA LEU A 22 -81.03 87.09 -12.24
C LEU A 22 -82.07 85.95 -12.25
N ASP A 23 -83.18 86.07 -11.52
CA ASP A 23 -84.22 85.03 -11.39
C ASP A 23 -85.12 84.95 -12.64
N ALA A 24 -84.52 84.53 -13.76
CA ALA A 24 -85.17 84.33 -15.05
C ALA A 24 -84.45 83.21 -15.83
N GLN A 25 -85.17 82.53 -16.71
CA GLN A 25 -84.62 81.44 -17.53
C GLN A 25 -83.77 81.97 -18.69
N ILE A 26 -84.13 83.09 -19.31
CA ILE A 26 -83.33 83.69 -20.39
C ILE A 26 -83.08 85.15 -20.05
N ILE A 27 -81.80 85.47 -19.80
CA ILE A 27 -81.31 86.78 -19.39
C ILE A 27 -80.41 87.30 -20.49
N THR A 28 -80.79 88.43 -21.10
CA THR A 28 -80.01 89.04 -22.19
C THR A 28 -79.25 90.26 -21.70
N ILE A 29 -77.94 90.29 -21.89
CA ILE A 29 -77.05 91.41 -21.54
C ILE A 29 -76.73 92.20 -22.81
N VAL A 30 -77.22 93.45 -22.86
CA VAL A 30 -77.17 94.31 -24.05
C VAL A 30 -76.29 95.53 -23.76
N GLY A 31 -75.53 95.96 -24.76
CA GLY A 31 -74.80 97.22 -24.68
C GLY A 31 -73.71 97.36 -25.75
N PRO A 32 -73.20 98.58 -25.98
CA PRO A 32 -72.18 98.83 -27.00
C PRO A 32 -70.84 98.18 -26.64
N ASN A 33 -69.95 97.99 -27.62
CA ASN A 33 -68.64 97.40 -27.36
C ASN A 33 -67.86 98.22 -26.32
N GLY A 34 -67.37 97.57 -25.26
CA GLY A 34 -66.71 98.23 -24.13
C GLY A 34 -67.66 98.78 -23.04
N SER A 35 -68.95 98.45 -23.05
CA SER A 35 -69.92 98.84 -22.01
C SER A 35 -69.85 98.01 -20.71
N GLY A 36 -69.03 96.96 -20.67
CA GLY A 36 -68.90 96.06 -19.51
C GLY A 36 -69.68 94.75 -19.60
N LYS A 37 -70.26 94.38 -20.76
CA LYS A 37 -70.94 93.06 -20.95
C LYS A 37 -70.08 91.88 -20.49
N THR A 38 -68.87 91.78 -21.05
CA THR A 38 -67.92 90.72 -20.71
C THR A 38 -67.39 90.86 -19.28
N THR A 39 -67.29 92.09 -18.75
CA THR A 39 -66.91 92.34 -17.35
C THR A 39 -67.92 91.74 -16.37
N LEU A 40 -69.22 91.79 -16.70
CA LEU A 40 -70.28 91.16 -15.91
C LEU A 40 -70.22 89.62 -15.97
N LEU A 41 -70.05 89.05 -17.18
CA LEU A 41 -69.84 87.61 -17.33
C LEU A 41 -68.59 87.12 -16.60
N ASP A 42 -67.50 87.88 -16.65
CA ASP A 42 -66.26 87.54 -15.97
C ASP A 42 -66.38 87.64 -14.44
N ALA A 43 -67.30 88.43 -13.91
CA ALA A 43 -67.62 88.42 -12.49
C ALA A 43 -68.25 87.08 -12.09
N LEU A 44 -69.25 86.60 -12.84
CA LEU A 44 -69.87 85.30 -12.62
C LEU A 44 -68.89 84.15 -12.82
N ARG A 45 -68.05 84.21 -13.87
CA ARG A 45 -66.96 83.25 -14.08
C ARG A 45 -66.00 83.22 -12.88
N THR A 46 -65.63 84.38 -12.35
CA THR A 46 -64.77 84.48 -11.17
C THR A 46 -65.44 83.88 -9.92
N LEU A 47 -66.74 84.10 -9.74
CA LEU A 47 -67.53 83.52 -8.64
C LEU A 47 -67.62 82.00 -8.72
N PHE A 48 -67.76 81.45 -9.93
CA PHE A 48 -67.82 80.00 -10.16
C PHE A 48 -66.45 79.34 -10.35
N ALA A 49 -65.37 80.06 -10.00
CA ALA A 49 -63.99 79.58 -10.16
C ALA A 49 -63.63 79.15 -11.61
N LEU A 50 -64.30 79.73 -12.60
CA LEU A 50 -64.04 79.58 -14.02
C LEU A 50 -62.93 80.55 -14.48
N ARG A 51 -62.32 80.27 -15.63
CA ARG A 51 -61.40 81.22 -16.28
C ARG A 51 -62.19 82.39 -16.86
N CYS A 52 -61.64 83.61 -16.76
CA CYS A 52 -62.21 84.79 -17.41
C CYS A 52 -62.02 84.72 -18.93
N SER A 53 -62.79 85.50 -19.68
CA SER A 53 -62.74 85.59 -21.14
C SER A 53 -61.36 86.01 -21.69
N GLY A 54 -60.85 85.28 -22.67
CA GLY A 54 -59.54 85.52 -23.30
C GLY A 54 -58.40 85.26 -22.32
N LYS A 55 -57.23 85.87 -22.58
CA LYS A 55 -56.07 85.81 -21.66
C LYS A 55 -56.22 86.73 -20.43
N ARG A 56 -57.45 87.05 -20.01
CA ARG A 56 -57.72 87.98 -18.89
C ARG A 56 -57.72 87.23 -17.56
N ASP A 57 -57.34 87.95 -16.51
CA ASP A 57 -57.34 87.46 -15.12
C ASP A 57 -58.20 88.39 -14.25
N PHE A 58 -58.77 87.87 -13.17
CA PHE A 58 -59.59 88.65 -12.22
C PHE A 58 -58.85 89.88 -11.69
N ARG A 59 -57.52 89.78 -11.58
CA ARG A 59 -56.61 90.87 -11.19
C ARG A 59 -56.76 92.12 -12.05
N ARG A 60 -57.11 91.96 -13.33
CA ARG A 60 -57.32 93.10 -14.25
C ARG A 60 -58.50 93.97 -13.81
N TYR A 61 -59.56 93.35 -13.29
CA TYR A 61 -60.79 94.05 -12.91
C TYR A 61 -60.64 94.76 -11.56
N VAL A 62 -59.91 94.19 -10.60
CA VAL A 62 -59.72 94.82 -9.29
C VAL A 62 -58.65 95.93 -9.27
N ARG A 63 -57.68 95.90 -10.20
CA ARG A 63 -56.63 96.94 -10.31
C ARG A 63 -57.15 98.33 -10.72
N ARG A 64 -58.31 98.40 -11.35
CA ARG A 64 -58.85 99.64 -11.94
C ARG A 64 -59.75 100.43 -11.01
N ALA A 65 -60.12 99.84 -9.87
CA ALA A 65 -61.08 100.41 -8.93
C ALA A 65 -60.44 101.31 -7.85
N ASP A 66 -59.10 101.44 -7.78
CA ASP A 66 -58.36 102.18 -6.73
C ASP A 66 -58.84 101.90 -5.29
N ARG A 67 -59.20 100.63 -5.04
CA ARG A 67 -59.59 100.11 -3.72
C ARG A 67 -58.76 98.90 -3.36
N SER A 68 -58.71 98.56 -2.07
CA SER A 68 -57.94 97.43 -1.54
C SER A 68 -58.72 96.11 -1.56
N PHE A 69 -60.01 96.14 -1.89
CA PHE A 69 -60.90 94.98 -1.91
C PHE A 69 -62.02 95.11 -2.96
N ALA A 70 -62.55 93.97 -3.38
CA ALA A 70 -63.73 93.80 -4.22
C ALA A 70 -64.52 92.57 -3.77
N TRP A 71 -65.83 92.58 -3.99
CA TRP A 71 -66.72 91.47 -3.66
C TRP A 71 -67.61 91.08 -4.84
N ILE A 72 -67.81 89.78 -4.97
CA ILE A 72 -68.78 89.18 -5.88
C ILE A 72 -69.61 88.21 -5.05
N ARG A 73 -70.91 88.41 -4.98
CA ARG A 73 -71.84 87.59 -4.20
C ARG A 73 -73.02 87.21 -5.06
N ALA A 74 -73.42 85.95 -5.07
CA ALA A 74 -74.68 85.53 -5.67
C ALA A 74 -75.50 84.70 -4.69
N VAL A 75 -76.83 84.82 -4.80
CA VAL A 75 -77.77 83.91 -4.14
C VAL A 75 -78.25 82.91 -5.19
N VAL A 76 -78.17 81.62 -4.88
CA VAL A 76 -78.53 80.53 -5.77
C VAL A 76 -79.59 79.62 -5.13
N ALA A 77 -80.42 78.99 -5.96
CA ALA A 77 -81.43 78.03 -5.51
C ALA A 77 -80.79 76.69 -5.08
N ASN A 78 -81.24 76.15 -3.97
CA ASN A 78 -80.75 74.92 -3.35
C ASN A 78 -81.88 73.91 -3.07
N GLN A 79 -82.84 73.80 -3.99
CA GLN A 79 -84.00 72.91 -3.85
C GLN A 79 -83.63 71.43 -4.08
N PRO A 80 -84.28 70.47 -3.38
CA PRO A 80 -84.05 69.05 -3.60
C PRO A 80 -84.55 68.60 -4.98
N GLY A 81 -83.73 67.85 -5.70
CA GLY A 81 -84.11 67.24 -6.98
C GLY A 81 -84.94 65.95 -6.83
N HIS A 82 -85.11 65.20 -7.91
CA HIS A 82 -85.89 63.93 -7.91
C HIS A 82 -85.27 62.85 -7.00
N SER A 83 -83.96 62.93 -6.75
CA SER A 83 -83.22 62.05 -5.83
C SER A 83 -83.31 62.46 -4.35
N GLY A 84 -84.04 63.52 -4.01
CA GLY A 84 -84.19 64.05 -2.65
C GLY A 84 -82.97 64.78 -2.09
N LYS A 85 -81.82 64.77 -2.79
CA LYS A 85 -80.59 65.46 -2.38
C LYS A 85 -80.56 66.90 -2.87
N ARG A 86 -80.11 67.82 -2.00
CA ARG A 86 -79.89 69.25 -2.33
C ARG A 86 -78.53 69.46 -3.04
N PRO A 87 -78.40 70.44 -3.96
CA PRO A 87 -77.15 70.75 -4.65
C PRO A 87 -75.96 71.04 -3.72
N PHE A 88 -76.16 71.80 -2.64
CA PHE A 88 -75.09 72.26 -1.76
C PHE A 88 -75.15 71.62 -0.36
N PHE A 89 -75.50 70.33 -0.25
CA PHE A 89 -75.44 69.62 1.03
C PHE A 89 -74.05 69.78 1.68
N PRO A 90 -73.94 70.19 2.96
CA PRO A 90 -74.96 70.13 4.01
C PRO A 90 -75.87 71.37 4.16
N CYS A 91 -75.83 72.37 3.28
CA CYS A 91 -76.75 73.53 3.33
C CYS A 91 -78.20 73.06 3.15
N LEU A 92 -79.07 73.40 4.10
CA LEU A 92 -80.45 72.89 4.17
C LEU A 92 -81.50 73.92 3.74
N ALA A 93 -81.16 75.21 3.69
CA ALA A 93 -82.07 76.23 3.20
C ALA A 93 -82.31 76.09 1.70
N ASP A 94 -83.44 76.59 1.23
CA ASP A 94 -83.81 76.58 -0.20
C ASP A 94 -82.99 77.57 -1.04
N GLU A 95 -82.23 78.45 -0.38
CA GLU A 95 -81.29 79.39 -1.00
C GLU A 95 -79.92 79.26 -0.33
N VAL A 96 -78.87 79.46 -1.12
CA VAL A 96 -77.48 79.43 -0.65
C VAL A 96 -76.75 80.66 -1.19
N THR A 97 -75.89 81.24 -0.37
CA THR A 97 -75.05 82.37 -0.77
C THR A 97 -73.68 81.86 -1.20
N LEU A 98 -73.30 82.16 -2.44
CA LEU A 98 -71.95 82.00 -2.97
C LEU A 98 -71.25 83.35 -2.92
N ALA A 99 -70.05 83.43 -2.36
CA ALA A 99 -69.30 84.67 -2.34
C ALA A 99 -67.82 84.48 -2.65
N CYS A 100 -67.26 85.46 -3.35
CA CYS A 100 -65.85 85.60 -3.65
C CYS A 100 -65.39 86.98 -3.16
N ARG A 101 -64.48 86.97 -2.18
CA ARG A 101 -63.84 88.16 -1.64
C ARG A 101 -62.46 88.29 -2.26
N ILE A 102 -62.18 89.42 -2.91
CA ILE A 102 -60.88 89.70 -3.50
C ILE A 102 -60.25 90.83 -2.71
N ARG A 103 -59.05 90.62 -2.16
CA ARG A 103 -58.36 91.61 -1.32
C ARG A 103 -56.87 91.66 -1.63
N LYS A 104 -56.27 92.81 -1.34
CA LYS A 104 -54.82 92.99 -1.47
C LYS A 104 -54.12 92.49 -0.19
N ALA A 105 -53.25 91.50 -0.31
CA ALA A 105 -52.46 90.94 0.78
C ALA A 105 -50.99 90.83 0.33
N GLY A 106 -50.07 91.47 1.07
CA GLY A 106 -48.64 91.45 0.73
C GLY A 106 -48.29 92.07 -0.63
N GLY A 107 -49.10 93.00 -1.16
CA GLY A 107 -48.91 93.60 -2.49
C GLY A 107 -49.56 92.81 -3.63
N GLU A 108 -49.88 91.53 -3.43
CA GLU A 108 -50.60 90.69 -4.37
C GLU A 108 -52.11 90.69 -4.13
N TRP A 109 -52.87 90.38 -5.18
CA TRP A 109 -54.31 90.21 -5.11
C TRP A 109 -54.65 88.74 -4.87
N ILE A 110 -55.32 88.47 -3.75
CA ILE A 110 -55.80 87.14 -3.35
C ILE A 110 -57.32 87.12 -3.41
N ARG A 111 -57.89 85.95 -3.72
CA ARG A 111 -59.32 85.70 -3.72
C ARG A 111 -59.64 84.55 -2.76
N ASP A 112 -60.62 84.78 -1.89
CA ASP A 112 -61.13 83.83 -0.90
C ASP A 112 -62.59 83.53 -1.25
N TYR A 113 -63.04 82.29 -1.06
CA TYR A 113 -64.40 81.86 -1.42
C TYR A 113 -65.17 81.37 -0.21
N THR A 114 -66.50 81.41 -0.27
CA THR A 114 -67.36 80.78 0.73
C THR A 114 -68.72 80.39 0.14
N ILE A 115 -69.32 79.35 0.74
CA ILE A 115 -70.67 78.85 0.44
C ILE A 115 -71.40 78.78 1.78
N VAL A 116 -72.44 79.59 1.95
CA VAL A 116 -73.16 79.74 3.22
C VAL A 116 -74.64 79.46 3.04
N ASP A 117 -75.24 78.79 4.01
CA ASP A 117 -76.66 78.45 4.02
C ASP A 117 -77.52 79.73 4.14
N GLY A 118 -78.54 79.88 3.28
CA GLY A 118 -79.42 81.04 3.24
C GLY A 118 -78.90 82.24 2.44
N ASN A 119 -79.65 83.34 2.50
CA ASN A 119 -79.36 84.62 1.84
C ASN A 119 -78.63 85.56 2.82
N VAL A 120 -77.29 85.52 2.83
CA VAL A 120 -76.45 86.21 3.82
C VAL A 120 -75.74 87.43 3.21
N PRO A 121 -75.92 88.66 3.74
CA PRO A 121 -75.34 89.88 3.18
C PRO A 121 -73.80 89.95 3.34
N ILE A 122 -73.15 90.74 2.48
CA ILE A 122 -71.67 90.87 2.45
C ILE A 122 -71.11 91.31 3.81
N GLU A 123 -71.79 92.23 4.49
CA GLU A 123 -71.40 92.75 5.80
C GLU A 123 -71.34 91.67 6.89
N ALA A 124 -72.22 90.66 6.81
CA ALA A 124 -72.21 89.52 7.71
C ALA A 124 -71.11 88.51 7.32
N LEU A 125 -70.91 88.28 6.01
CA LEU A 125 -69.85 87.40 5.51
C LEU A 125 -68.46 87.89 5.88
N GLU A 126 -68.23 89.21 5.91
CA GLU A 126 -66.95 89.79 6.31
C GLU A 126 -66.57 89.46 7.76
N GLN A 127 -67.56 89.29 8.64
CA GLN A 127 -67.35 88.92 10.05
C GLN A 127 -67.12 87.42 10.25
N THR A 128 -67.39 86.59 9.23
CA THR A 128 -67.20 85.14 9.31
C THR A 128 -65.78 84.72 8.92
N ASN A 129 -65.27 83.68 9.58
CA ASN A 129 -63.96 83.07 9.28
C ASN A 129 -64.04 81.85 8.36
N ASP A 130 -65.23 81.54 7.83
CA ASP A 130 -65.51 80.34 7.03
C ASP A 130 -65.14 80.54 5.54
N TRP A 131 -63.85 80.83 5.30
CA TRP A 131 -63.28 81.01 3.97
C TRP A 131 -62.56 79.74 3.52
N VAL A 132 -62.90 79.27 2.32
CA VAL A 132 -62.30 78.09 1.71
C VAL A 132 -61.34 78.46 0.58
N GLY A 133 -60.31 77.65 0.41
CA GLY A 133 -59.39 77.76 -0.71
C GLY A 133 -60.06 77.41 -2.04
N LEU A 134 -59.44 77.82 -3.14
CA LEU A 134 -59.96 77.61 -4.50
C LEU A 134 -60.33 76.15 -4.80
N ARG A 135 -59.49 75.19 -4.38
CA ARG A 135 -59.69 73.75 -4.64
C ARG A 135 -60.90 73.20 -3.88
N ASP A 136 -61.01 73.51 -2.59
CA ASP A 136 -62.13 73.06 -1.77
C ASP A 136 -63.45 73.68 -2.24
N TYR A 137 -63.40 74.95 -2.64
CA TYR A 137 -64.55 75.62 -3.25
C TYR A 137 -64.96 74.97 -4.58
N GLN A 138 -64.01 74.64 -5.46
CA GLN A 138 -64.29 73.90 -6.70
C GLN A 138 -64.90 72.51 -6.42
N ASN A 139 -64.41 71.80 -5.41
CA ASN A 139 -64.98 70.51 -4.99
C ASN A 139 -66.43 70.67 -4.51
N ARG A 140 -66.73 71.69 -3.69
CA ARG A 140 -68.10 71.97 -3.24
C ARG A 140 -69.02 72.42 -4.38
N LEU A 141 -68.52 73.22 -5.33
CA LEU A 141 -69.25 73.57 -6.55
C LEU A 141 -69.54 72.34 -7.43
N ALA A 142 -68.61 71.37 -7.47
CA ALA A 142 -68.80 70.12 -8.20
C ALA A 142 -69.97 69.28 -7.63
N TRP A 143 -70.18 69.30 -6.31
CA TRP A 143 -71.35 68.66 -5.68
C TRP A 143 -72.67 69.34 -6.11
N GLY A 144 -72.63 70.67 -6.26
CA GLY A 144 -73.69 71.49 -6.84
C GLY A 144 -73.97 71.23 -8.32
N GLY A 145 -73.11 70.47 -9.00
CA GLY A 145 -73.22 70.09 -10.41
C GLY A 145 -72.23 70.79 -11.34
N LEU A 146 -71.31 71.62 -10.83
CA LEU A 146 -70.22 72.22 -11.62
C LEU A 146 -68.96 71.36 -11.56
N THR A 147 -68.99 70.18 -12.17
CA THR A 147 -67.81 69.30 -12.23
C THR A 147 -66.66 69.97 -13.01
N PRO A 148 -65.40 69.55 -12.84
CA PRO A 148 -64.27 70.10 -13.61
C PRO A 148 -64.48 70.00 -15.13
N ALA A 149 -65.15 68.95 -15.60
CA ALA A 149 -65.48 68.76 -17.01
C ALA A 149 -66.56 69.76 -17.48
N ILE A 150 -67.63 69.93 -16.69
CA ILE A 150 -68.66 70.95 -16.92
C ILE A 150 -68.07 72.38 -16.89
N THR A 151 -67.10 72.60 -16.00
CA THR A 151 -66.36 73.88 -15.86
C THR A 151 -65.58 74.21 -17.13
N LYS A 152 -64.88 73.23 -17.73
CA LYS A 152 -64.17 73.43 -19.02
C LYS A 152 -65.15 73.83 -20.13
N VAL A 153 -66.32 73.21 -20.12
CA VAL A 153 -67.39 73.42 -21.11
C VAL A 153 -68.08 74.78 -20.94
N LEU A 154 -68.34 75.24 -19.71
CA LEU A 154 -68.91 76.57 -19.41
C LEU A 154 -67.92 77.73 -19.57
N ALA A 155 -66.62 77.41 -19.70
CA ALA A 155 -65.55 78.39 -19.93
C ALA A 155 -65.30 78.69 -21.41
N LEU A 156 -66.05 78.09 -22.34
CA LEU A 156 -65.95 78.38 -23.78
C LEU A 156 -66.15 79.88 -24.06
N GLU A 157 -65.29 80.46 -24.89
CA GLU A 157 -65.22 81.90 -25.20
C GLU A 157 -66.12 82.35 -26.36
N GLN A 158 -66.13 83.65 -26.65
CA GLN A 158 -66.80 84.25 -27.81
C GLN A 158 -66.25 83.64 -29.11
N GLY A 159 -67.12 83.04 -29.93
CA GLY A 159 -66.73 82.31 -31.16
C GLY A 159 -66.28 80.87 -30.94
N ASP A 160 -66.21 80.39 -29.70
CA ASP A 160 -65.80 79.02 -29.36
C ASP A 160 -66.98 78.05 -29.20
N THR A 161 -68.22 78.51 -29.33
CA THR A 161 -69.40 77.64 -29.33
C THR A 161 -69.30 76.56 -30.40
N ASP A 162 -68.66 76.83 -31.53
CA ASP A 162 -68.47 75.86 -32.63
C ASP A 162 -67.36 74.84 -32.37
N LYS A 163 -66.49 75.06 -31.38
CA LYS A 163 -65.34 74.17 -31.11
C LYS A 163 -65.74 72.77 -30.66
N LEU A 164 -66.90 72.58 -30.04
CA LEU A 164 -67.38 71.23 -29.69
C LEU A 164 -67.64 70.37 -30.93
N CYS A 165 -67.99 70.99 -32.06
CA CYS A 165 -68.13 70.33 -33.35
C CYS A 165 -66.77 70.04 -34.02
N GLU A 166 -65.68 70.66 -33.55
CA GLU A 166 -64.31 70.44 -34.04
C GLU A 166 -63.55 69.35 -33.26
N TYR A 167 -64.12 68.82 -32.17
CA TYR A 167 -63.47 67.79 -31.35
C TYR A 167 -63.34 66.49 -32.13
N SER A 168 -62.19 65.82 -31.97
CA SER A 168 -62.03 64.46 -32.49
C SER A 168 -62.95 63.50 -31.72
N PRO A 169 -63.37 62.37 -32.33
CA PRO A 169 -64.20 61.38 -31.65
C PRO A 169 -63.63 60.93 -30.31
N LYS A 170 -62.30 60.81 -30.20
CA LYS A 170 -61.60 60.46 -28.95
C LYS A 170 -61.71 61.55 -27.89
N ALA A 171 -61.43 62.81 -28.25
CA ALA A 171 -61.54 63.94 -27.32
C ALA A 171 -62.98 64.12 -26.82
N LEU A 172 -63.97 63.86 -27.69
CA LEU A 172 -65.38 63.90 -27.31
C LEU A 172 -65.73 62.74 -26.35
N LEU A 173 -65.23 61.53 -26.59
CA LEU A 173 -65.43 60.37 -25.70
C LEU A 173 -64.81 60.59 -24.32
N GLU A 174 -63.57 61.11 -24.27
CA GLU A 174 -62.89 61.46 -23.03
C GLU A 174 -63.67 62.52 -22.25
N LEU A 175 -64.15 63.57 -22.93
CA LEU A 175 -64.99 64.60 -22.30
C LEU A 175 -66.29 64.02 -21.74
N VAL A 176 -66.97 63.14 -22.48
CA VAL A 176 -68.20 62.48 -22.03
C VAL A 176 -67.94 61.58 -20.82
N PHE A 177 -66.83 60.84 -20.82
CA PHE A 177 -66.45 60.00 -19.68
C PHE A 177 -66.00 60.83 -18.47
N ASP A 178 -65.33 61.97 -18.67
CA ASP A 178 -64.99 62.91 -17.59
C ASP A 178 -66.24 63.51 -16.93
N VAL A 179 -67.35 63.66 -17.68
CA VAL A 179 -68.62 64.24 -17.18
C VAL A 179 -69.51 63.20 -16.51
N PHE A 180 -69.74 62.05 -17.15
CA PHE A 180 -70.71 61.03 -16.73
C PHE A 180 -70.07 59.74 -16.20
N GLY A 181 -68.79 59.55 -16.47
CA GLY A 181 -68.05 58.35 -16.10
C GLY A 181 -67.71 58.32 -14.62
N ASP A 182 -67.24 57.15 -14.19
CA ASP A 182 -66.77 56.96 -12.83
C ASP A 182 -65.25 56.93 -12.86
N LYS A 183 -64.65 58.00 -12.34
CA LYS A 183 -63.20 58.17 -12.34
C LYS A 183 -62.51 57.06 -11.54
N GLU A 184 -63.15 56.55 -10.48
CA GLU A 184 -62.59 55.48 -9.66
C GLU A 184 -62.36 54.20 -10.47
N VAL A 185 -63.24 53.91 -11.44
CA VAL A 185 -63.11 52.70 -12.28
C VAL A 185 -61.92 52.80 -13.24
N LEU A 186 -61.68 53.99 -13.81
CA LEU A 186 -60.52 54.23 -14.67
C LEU A 186 -59.22 54.20 -13.85
N ASP A 187 -59.20 54.86 -12.69
CA ASP A 187 -58.04 54.91 -11.81
C ASP A 187 -57.67 53.49 -11.30
N ASN A 188 -58.66 52.66 -10.95
CA ASN A 188 -58.44 51.26 -10.54
C ASN A 188 -57.84 50.40 -11.66
N TYR A 189 -58.29 50.56 -12.90
CA TYR A 189 -57.70 49.86 -14.05
C TYR A 189 -56.26 50.33 -14.33
N GLN A 190 -55.99 51.64 -14.25
CA GLN A 190 -54.63 52.17 -14.40
C GLN A 190 -53.69 51.65 -13.31
N ALA A 191 -54.14 51.64 -12.05
CA ALA A 191 -53.36 51.12 -10.93
C ALA A 191 -53.05 49.62 -11.09
N ALA A 192 -54.04 48.79 -11.43
CA ALA A 192 -53.82 47.37 -11.67
C ALA A 192 -52.83 47.11 -12.82
N ARG A 193 -52.89 47.92 -13.88
CA ARG A 193 -51.96 47.85 -15.01
C ARG A 193 -50.54 48.24 -14.63
N GLU A 194 -50.35 49.25 -13.78
CA GLU A 194 -49.03 49.64 -13.26
C GLU A 194 -48.46 48.56 -12.35
N GLU A 195 -49.28 47.98 -11.48
CA GLU A 195 -48.90 46.87 -10.60
C GLU A 195 -48.46 45.63 -11.39
N GLN A 196 -49.21 45.26 -12.44
CA GLN A 196 -48.82 44.19 -13.36
C GLN A 196 -47.45 44.47 -14.00
N LYS A 197 -47.23 45.68 -14.52
CA LYS A 197 -45.95 46.05 -15.16
C LYS A 197 -44.79 46.03 -14.16
N SER A 198 -45.00 46.45 -12.92
CA SER A 198 -43.98 46.35 -11.86
C SER A 198 -43.65 44.89 -11.58
N ALA A 199 -44.69 44.04 -11.43
CA ALA A 199 -44.52 42.62 -11.18
C ALA A 199 -43.78 41.89 -12.31
N GLU A 200 -44.05 42.25 -13.57
CA GLU A 200 -43.35 41.70 -14.73
C GLU A 200 -41.87 42.11 -14.76
N ARG A 201 -41.56 43.39 -14.52
CA ARG A 201 -40.17 43.87 -14.47
C ARG A 201 -39.36 43.22 -13.36
N GLU A 202 -39.93 43.13 -12.17
CA GLU A 202 -39.27 42.47 -11.03
C GLU A 202 -39.05 40.98 -11.29
N LEU A 203 -39.99 40.30 -11.98
CA LEU A 203 -39.83 38.91 -12.39
C LEU A 203 -38.67 38.75 -13.37
N ASP A 204 -38.56 39.64 -14.36
CA ASP A 204 -37.48 39.63 -15.34
C ASP A 204 -36.11 39.88 -14.68
N GLU A 205 -36.03 40.84 -13.75
CA GLU A 205 -34.82 41.10 -12.95
C GLU A 205 -34.42 39.88 -12.11
N LEU A 206 -35.38 39.26 -11.42
CA LEU A 206 -35.14 38.03 -10.65
C LEU A 206 -34.69 36.86 -11.54
N SER A 207 -35.19 36.77 -12.78
CA SER A 207 -34.76 35.75 -13.74
C SER A 207 -33.29 35.92 -14.10
N ILE A 208 -32.86 37.13 -14.43
CA ILE A 208 -31.46 37.43 -14.81
C ILE A 208 -30.51 37.13 -13.64
N ASP A 209 -30.89 37.56 -12.43
CA ASP A 209 -30.10 37.30 -11.22
C ASP A 209 -30.00 35.80 -10.92
N LEU A 210 -31.11 35.06 -11.08
CA LEU A 210 -31.15 33.61 -10.88
C LEU A 210 -30.26 32.88 -11.89
N ASP A 211 -30.33 33.23 -13.17
CA ASP A 211 -29.49 32.62 -14.21
C ASP A 211 -28.01 32.88 -13.94
N ARG A 212 -27.65 34.11 -13.57
CA ARG A 212 -26.27 34.46 -13.18
C ARG A 212 -25.78 33.64 -11.99
N LEU A 213 -26.59 33.50 -10.95
CA LEU A 213 -26.25 32.70 -9.77
C LEU A 213 -26.11 31.21 -10.11
N LYS A 214 -26.97 30.68 -10.98
CA LYS A 214 -26.87 29.29 -11.48
C LYS A 214 -25.56 29.05 -12.22
N THR A 215 -25.15 29.96 -13.09
CA THR A 215 -23.86 29.85 -13.79
C THR A 215 -22.69 29.83 -12.80
N GLN A 216 -22.68 30.74 -11.82
CA GLN A 216 -21.64 30.78 -10.79
C GLN A 216 -21.63 29.52 -9.92
N ALA A 217 -22.80 28.99 -9.57
CA ALA A 217 -22.92 27.77 -8.78
C ALA A 217 -22.41 26.55 -9.55
N GLU A 218 -22.71 26.42 -10.85
CA GLU A 218 -22.20 25.31 -11.68
C GLU A 218 -20.68 25.41 -11.91
N GLU A 219 -20.13 26.60 -12.11
CA GLU A 219 -18.67 26.80 -12.16
C GLU A 219 -18.00 26.35 -10.86
N LYS A 220 -18.50 26.81 -9.70
CA LYS A 220 -17.95 26.42 -8.39
C LYS A 220 -18.18 24.95 -8.03
N LYS A 221 -19.24 24.35 -8.55
CA LYS A 221 -19.48 22.90 -8.42
C LYS A 221 -18.50 22.10 -9.26
N ALA A 222 -18.17 22.53 -10.48
CA ALA A 222 -17.12 21.90 -11.27
C ALA A 222 -15.75 22.02 -10.59
N GLU A 223 -15.44 23.19 -10.02
CA GLU A 223 -14.22 23.40 -9.21
C GLU A 223 -14.18 22.48 -7.98
N ALA A 224 -15.28 22.38 -7.24
CA ALA A 224 -15.42 21.51 -6.08
C ALA A 224 -15.24 20.03 -6.44
N ASN A 225 -15.76 19.59 -7.60
CA ASN A 225 -15.57 18.22 -8.07
C ASN A 225 -14.09 17.94 -8.38
N ARG A 226 -13.39 18.87 -9.04
CA ARG A 226 -11.94 18.75 -9.25
C ARG A 226 -11.16 18.69 -7.94
N PHE A 227 -11.56 19.46 -6.92
CA PHE A 227 -10.97 19.37 -5.59
C PHE A 227 -11.21 17.99 -4.94
N LEU A 228 -12.41 17.44 -5.05
CA LEU A 228 -12.73 16.11 -4.50
C LEU A 228 -11.97 15.00 -5.23
N GLU A 229 -11.86 15.06 -6.56
CA GLU A 229 -11.05 14.15 -7.37
C GLU A 229 -9.57 14.24 -6.98
N TRP A 230 -9.02 15.46 -6.92
CA TRP A 230 -7.66 15.69 -6.45
C TRP A 230 -7.43 15.09 -5.06
N LYS A 231 -8.34 15.35 -4.12
CA LYS A 231 -8.25 14.84 -2.75
C LYS A 231 -8.27 13.31 -2.71
N GLN A 232 -9.16 12.67 -3.48
CA GLN A 232 -9.21 11.21 -3.57
C GLN A 232 -7.90 10.63 -4.13
N LEU A 233 -7.38 11.21 -5.20
CA LEU A 233 -6.11 10.80 -5.80
C LEU A 233 -4.93 11.03 -4.84
N ALA A 234 -4.91 12.17 -4.14
CA ALA A 234 -3.88 12.52 -3.17
C ALA A 234 -3.92 11.59 -1.94
N ASP A 235 -5.12 11.31 -1.41
CA ASP A 235 -5.33 10.36 -0.31
C ASP A 235 -4.92 8.94 -0.74
N GLU A 236 -5.21 8.51 -1.98
CA GLU A 236 -4.77 7.21 -2.51
C GLU A 236 -3.25 7.17 -2.70
N VAL A 237 -2.61 8.23 -3.19
CA VAL A 237 -1.15 8.34 -3.27
C VAL A 237 -0.53 8.25 -1.88
N GLN A 238 -1.07 8.97 -0.90
CA GLN A 238 -0.61 8.92 0.47
C GLN A 238 -0.78 7.51 1.07
N ALA A 239 -1.92 6.85 0.84
CA ALA A 239 -2.16 5.48 1.30
C ALA A 239 -1.20 4.48 0.63
N LEU A 240 -0.96 4.62 -0.68
CA LEU A 240 -0.01 3.79 -1.41
C LEU A 240 1.41 3.94 -0.87
N GLU A 241 1.85 5.17 -0.63
CA GLU A 241 3.20 5.48 -0.16
C GLU A 241 3.42 5.14 1.32
N ALA A 242 2.51 5.54 2.18
CA ALA A 242 2.67 5.41 3.63
C ALA A 242 2.34 4.01 4.15
N GLU A 243 1.41 3.29 3.50
CA GLU A 243 0.86 2.03 4.00
C GLU A 243 1.03 0.87 3.01
N ILE A 244 0.43 0.94 1.83
CA ILE A 244 0.24 -0.25 0.95
C ILE A 244 1.56 -0.77 0.39
N VAL A 245 2.43 0.09 -0.15
CA VAL A 245 3.73 -0.32 -0.69
C VAL A 245 4.61 -0.94 0.41
N PRO A 246 4.81 -0.30 1.59
CA PRO A 246 5.55 -0.92 2.69
C PRO A 246 5.01 -2.29 3.13
N ARG A 247 3.69 -2.47 3.18
CA ARG A 247 3.04 -3.75 3.53
C ARG A 247 3.35 -4.85 2.53
N LEU A 248 3.19 -4.58 1.23
CA LEU A 248 3.48 -5.55 0.16
C LEU A 248 4.97 -5.91 0.11
N GLU A 249 5.87 -4.94 0.30
CA GLU A 249 7.32 -5.18 0.34
C GLU A 249 7.73 -6.13 1.47
N ILE A 250 7.06 -6.06 2.63
CA ILE A 250 7.29 -6.97 3.75
C ILE A 250 6.74 -8.36 3.43
N ALA A 251 5.52 -8.46 2.89
CA ALA A 251 4.92 -9.74 2.53
C ALA A 251 5.76 -10.48 1.47
N GLU A 252 6.39 -9.77 0.54
CA GLU A 252 7.36 -10.33 -0.41
C GLU A 252 8.66 -10.77 0.27
N LEU A 253 9.26 -9.92 1.10
CA LEU A 253 10.46 -10.27 1.84
C LEU A 253 10.24 -11.49 2.74
N GLU A 254 9.07 -11.63 3.37
CA GLU A 254 8.72 -12.81 4.18
C GLU A 254 8.61 -14.07 3.31
N ARG A 255 8.00 -13.99 2.12
CA ARG A 255 7.95 -15.09 1.15
C ARG A 255 9.34 -15.48 0.64
N GLU A 256 10.19 -14.52 0.29
CA GLU A 256 11.58 -14.74 -0.12
C GLU A 256 12.41 -15.39 1.00
N ILE A 257 12.24 -14.92 2.24
CA ILE A 257 12.93 -15.49 3.40
C ILE A 257 12.49 -16.93 3.62
N ALA A 258 11.20 -17.22 3.52
CA ALA A 258 10.68 -18.58 3.68
C ALA A 258 11.24 -19.54 2.61
N SER A 259 11.18 -19.15 1.33
CA SER A 259 11.66 -19.98 0.23
C SER A 259 13.18 -20.22 0.28
N GLU A 260 13.97 -19.18 0.58
CA GLU A 260 15.42 -19.31 0.70
C GLU A 260 15.82 -20.11 1.95
N ARG A 261 15.05 -20.04 3.04
CA ARG A 261 15.24 -20.91 4.22
C ARG A 261 15.12 -22.38 3.85
N GLU A 262 14.10 -22.76 3.09
CA GLU A 262 13.94 -24.13 2.62
C GLU A 262 15.09 -24.56 1.69
N ALA A 263 15.50 -23.69 0.76
CA ALA A 263 16.60 -23.96 -0.14
C ALA A 263 17.93 -24.19 0.63
N LEU A 264 18.24 -23.33 1.60
CA LEU A 264 19.40 -23.47 2.47
C LEU A 264 19.34 -24.75 3.32
N GLN A 265 18.16 -25.16 3.80
CA GLN A 265 18.01 -26.43 4.51
C GLN A 265 18.32 -27.64 3.61
N ARG A 266 17.88 -27.62 2.34
CA ARG A 266 18.20 -28.69 1.38
C ARG A 266 19.71 -28.80 1.14
N VAL A 267 20.38 -27.67 0.88
CA VAL A 267 21.85 -27.62 0.70
C VAL A 267 22.58 -28.05 1.98
N GLY A 268 22.07 -27.69 3.16
CA GLY A 268 22.60 -28.13 4.45
C GLY A 268 22.54 -29.65 4.65
N ARG A 269 21.46 -30.30 4.20
CA ARG A 269 21.33 -31.77 4.21
C ARG A 269 22.31 -32.43 3.24
N GLU A 270 22.39 -31.95 2.00
CA GLU A 270 23.35 -32.45 1.00
C GLU A 270 24.79 -32.35 1.51
N ARG A 271 25.17 -31.23 2.15
CA ARG A 271 26.49 -31.06 2.77
C ARG A 271 26.77 -32.11 3.84
N ALA A 272 25.79 -32.41 4.70
CA ALA A 272 25.94 -33.39 5.77
C ALA A 272 26.17 -34.80 5.19
N GLU A 273 25.41 -35.18 4.16
CA GLU A 273 25.56 -36.46 3.46
C GLU A 273 26.96 -36.58 2.82
N LYS A 274 27.42 -35.54 2.11
CA LYS A 274 28.76 -35.53 1.49
C LYS A 274 29.90 -35.57 2.49
N LEU A 275 29.74 -34.98 3.68
CA LEU A 275 30.74 -35.10 4.76
C LEU A 275 30.85 -36.52 5.31
N VAL A 276 29.74 -37.27 5.36
CA VAL A 276 29.77 -38.70 5.72
C VAL A 276 30.47 -39.50 4.63
N GLU A 277 30.11 -39.29 3.36
CA GLU A 277 30.72 -39.95 2.20
C GLU A 277 32.24 -39.70 2.10
N GLN A 278 32.69 -38.48 2.41
CA GLN A 278 34.11 -38.12 2.47
C GLN A 278 34.86 -38.94 3.53
N ARG A 279 34.28 -39.09 4.73
CA ARG A 279 34.89 -39.86 5.84
C ARG A 279 35.02 -41.33 5.47
N GLU A 280 33.96 -41.93 4.94
CA GLU A 280 33.98 -43.32 4.49
C GLU A 280 35.01 -43.54 3.37
N SER A 281 35.07 -42.62 2.40
CA SER A 281 36.03 -42.71 1.28
C SER A 281 37.48 -42.61 1.76
N ARG A 282 37.76 -41.76 2.77
CA ARG A 282 39.11 -41.68 3.39
C ARG A 282 39.48 -42.96 4.12
N GLN A 283 38.57 -43.53 4.90
CA GLN A 283 38.81 -44.80 5.59
C GLN A 283 39.10 -45.94 4.60
N ARG A 284 38.32 -46.05 3.51
CA ARG A 284 38.56 -47.04 2.45
C ARG A 284 39.92 -46.82 1.77
N LEU A 285 40.29 -45.57 1.48
CA LEU A 285 41.59 -45.26 0.89
C LEU A 285 42.76 -45.65 1.81
N GLU A 286 42.62 -45.43 3.12
CA GLU A 286 43.63 -45.79 4.13
C GLU A 286 43.82 -47.31 4.24
N LEU A 287 42.73 -48.08 4.19
CA LEU A 287 42.80 -49.55 4.13
C LEU A 287 43.61 -50.03 2.92
N VAL A 288 43.30 -49.53 1.71
CA VAL A 288 44.04 -49.93 0.49
C VAL A 288 45.50 -49.48 0.53
N ARG A 289 45.81 -48.32 1.14
CA ARG A 289 47.21 -47.89 1.36
C ARG A 289 47.96 -48.82 2.30
N SER A 290 47.35 -49.22 3.40
CA SER A 290 47.96 -50.18 4.34
C SER A 290 48.23 -51.53 3.68
N GLU A 291 47.34 -51.98 2.79
CA GLU A 291 47.54 -53.19 1.98
C GLU A 291 48.71 -53.01 1.01
N GLN A 292 48.83 -51.85 0.35
CA GLN A 292 49.96 -51.54 -0.52
C GLN A 292 51.30 -51.58 0.23
N GLU A 293 51.37 -50.96 1.40
CA GLU A 293 52.59 -50.93 2.24
C GLU A 293 53.01 -52.34 2.68
N ALA A 294 52.05 -53.18 3.06
CA ALA A 294 52.31 -54.57 3.44
C ALA A 294 52.89 -55.39 2.27
N VAL A 295 52.28 -55.30 1.08
CA VAL A 295 52.75 -56.02 -0.12
C VAL A 295 54.09 -55.46 -0.62
N GLN A 296 54.35 -54.16 -0.48
CA GLN A 296 55.66 -53.57 -0.81
C GLN A 296 56.76 -54.04 0.14
N ALA A 297 56.48 -54.14 1.43
CA ALA A 297 57.41 -54.67 2.42
C ALA A 297 57.74 -56.15 2.14
N GLU A 298 56.74 -56.95 1.77
CA GLU A 298 56.89 -58.35 1.36
C GLU A 298 57.75 -58.48 0.11
N ARG A 299 57.49 -57.67 -0.94
CA ARG A 299 58.31 -57.64 -2.16
C ARG A 299 59.76 -57.25 -1.87
N LYS A 300 60.01 -56.32 -0.93
CA LYS A 300 61.38 -55.93 -0.55
C LYS A 300 62.14 -57.09 0.09
N ARG A 301 61.51 -57.81 1.03
CA ARG A 301 62.10 -59.00 1.66
C ARG A 301 62.41 -60.09 0.62
N LEU A 302 61.50 -60.31 -0.33
CA LEU A 302 61.69 -61.31 -1.36
C LEU A 302 62.82 -60.95 -2.34
N ARG A 303 63.02 -59.66 -2.65
CA ARG A 303 64.20 -59.19 -3.44
C ARG A 303 65.52 -59.49 -2.74
N GLU A 304 65.59 -59.31 -1.43
CA GLU A 304 66.78 -59.61 -0.64
C GLU A 304 67.08 -61.13 -0.67
N ALA A 305 66.03 -61.96 -0.60
CA ALA A 305 66.14 -63.42 -0.75
C ALA A 305 66.55 -63.84 -2.18
N ASP A 306 66.02 -63.20 -3.22
CA ASP A 306 66.38 -63.48 -4.62
C ASP A 306 67.86 -63.21 -4.90
N SER A 307 68.41 -62.11 -4.36
CA SER A 307 69.84 -61.81 -4.46
C SER A 307 70.72 -62.87 -3.79
N ALA A 308 70.29 -63.41 -2.63
CA ALA A 308 70.99 -64.49 -1.95
C ALA A 308 70.92 -65.81 -2.74
N SER A 309 69.76 -66.14 -3.31
CA SER A 309 69.58 -67.31 -4.19
C SER A 309 70.45 -67.22 -5.45
N GLU A 310 70.57 -66.04 -6.06
CA GLU A 310 71.43 -65.82 -7.23
C GLU A 310 72.92 -65.98 -6.92
N GLN A 311 73.38 -65.47 -5.76
CA GLN A 311 74.76 -65.68 -5.31
C GLN A 311 75.05 -67.17 -5.05
N HIS A 312 74.10 -67.90 -4.45
CA HIS A 312 74.25 -69.33 -4.19
C HIS A 312 74.32 -70.14 -5.48
N TYR A 313 73.49 -69.81 -6.48
CA TYR A 313 73.55 -70.41 -7.81
C TYR A 313 74.92 -70.22 -8.48
N LEU A 314 75.46 -69.00 -8.49
CA LEU A 314 76.76 -68.71 -9.11
C LEU A 314 77.89 -69.51 -8.43
N ALA A 315 77.90 -69.55 -7.09
CA ALA A 315 78.90 -70.30 -6.34
C ALA A 315 78.83 -71.83 -6.61
N ALA A 316 77.63 -72.40 -6.65
CA ALA A 316 77.43 -73.82 -6.95
C ALA A 316 77.85 -74.17 -8.39
N HIS A 317 77.53 -73.28 -9.35
CA HIS A 317 77.88 -73.45 -10.75
C HIS A 317 79.40 -73.42 -10.98
N ASP A 318 80.09 -72.42 -10.40
CA ASP A 318 81.55 -72.32 -10.50
C ASP A 318 82.25 -73.52 -9.87
N ARG A 319 81.74 -74.02 -8.73
CA ARG A 319 82.32 -75.20 -8.05
C ARG A 319 82.25 -76.46 -8.90
N VAL A 320 81.12 -76.72 -9.56
CA VAL A 320 80.97 -77.87 -10.47
C VAL A 320 81.96 -77.77 -11.63
N ARG A 321 82.07 -76.59 -12.27
CA ARG A 321 82.99 -76.36 -13.39
C ARG A 321 84.45 -76.61 -13.01
N ASP A 322 84.87 -76.15 -11.84
CA ASP A 322 86.27 -76.26 -11.42
C ASP A 322 86.66 -77.71 -11.06
N LEU A 323 85.73 -78.49 -10.50
CA LEU A 323 85.92 -79.93 -10.24
C LEU A 323 86.00 -80.75 -11.54
N GLU A 324 85.16 -80.45 -12.53
CA GLU A 324 85.18 -81.14 -13.83
C GLU A 324 86.50 -80.91 -14.59
N LYS A 325 87.07 -79.70 -14.51
CA LYS A 325 88.38 -79.40 -15.11
C LYS A 325 89.52 -80.24 -14.51
N LEU A 326 89.53 -80.42 -13.19
CA LEU A 326 90.57 -81.19 -12.50
C LEU A 326 90.54 -82.67 -12.88
N LEU A 327 89.35 -83.27 -13.01
CA LEU A 327 89.23 -84.68 -13.40
C LEU A 327 89.62 -84.92 -14.87
N ALA A 328 89.32 -83.97 -15.76
CA ALA A 328 89.76 -84.03 -17.15
C ALA A 328 91.29 -84.02 -17.28
N GLU A 329 92.01 -83.26 -16.44
CA GLU A 329 93.48 -83.25 -16.40
C GLU A 329 94.06 -84.62 -16.03
N ARG A 330 93.49 -85.30 -15.03
CA ARG A 330 93.90 -86.65 -14.62
C ARG A 330 93.79 -87.66 -15.76
N ASP A 331 92.65 -87.66 -16.45
CA ASP A 331 92.36 -88.66 -17.48
C ASP A 331 93.32 -88.52 -18.66
N VAL A 332 93.77 -87.30 -18.98
CA VAL A 332 94.81 -87.04 -19.98
C VAL A 332 96.17 -87.62 -19.56
N LEU A 333 96.57 -87.41 -18.30
CA LEU A 333 97.86 -87.91 -17.79
C LEU A 333 97.92 -89.46 -17.73
N ARG A 334 96.81 -90.11 -17.37
CA ARG A 334 96.72 -91.60 -17.40
C ARG A 334 96.82 -92.15 -18.82
N ALA A 335 96.21 -91.47 -19.80
CA ALA A 335 96.31 -91.86 -21.21
C ALA A 335 97.76 -91.74 -21.74
N GLN A 336 98.51 -90.72 -21.30
CA GLN A 336 99.93 -90.57 -21.66
C GLN A 336 100.79 -91.70 -21.07
N LEU A 337 100.61 -92.02 -19.78
CA LEU A 337 101.34 -93.11 -19.13
C LEU A 337 101.11 -94.47 -19.82
N ALA A 338 99.86 -94.74 -20.23
CA ALA A 338 99.50 -95.96 -20.96
C ALA A 338 100.23 -96.10 -22.30
N SER A 339 100.46 -94.98 -22.99
CA SER A 339 101.10 -94.96 -24.31
C SER A 339 102.62 -95.13 -24.25
N GLU A 340 103.27 -94.68 -23.18
CA GLU A 340 104.74 -94.59 -23.10
C GLU A 340 105.40 -95.85 -22.55
N HIS A 341 104.75 -96.54 -21.60
CA HIS A 341 105.41 -97.60 -20.80
C HIS A 341 104.61 -98.89 -20.64
N GLY A 342 103.48 -99.04 -21.34
CA GLY A 342 102.71 -100.28 -21.41
C GLY A 342 101.92 -100.62 -20.14
N ALA A 343 101.28 -101.81 -20.15
CA ALA A 343 100.35 -102.25 -19.10
C ALA A 343 101.01 -102.45 -17.71
N ASP A 344 102.31 -102.76 -17.67
CA ASP A 344 103.04 -102.98 -16.41
C ASP A 344 103.22 -101.68 -15.61
N ALA A 345 103.40 -100.53 -16.29
CA ALA A 345 103.49 -99.23 -15.64
C ALA A 345 102.14 -98.76 -15.04
N LEU A 346 101.02 -99.09 -15.69
CA LEU A 346 99.68 -98.84 -15.18
C LEU A 346 99.34 -99.75 -13.99
N ALA A 347 99.81 -101.00 -14.01
CA ALA A 347 99.62 -101.92 -12.87
C ALA A 347 100.37 -101.45 -11.62
N LEU A 348 101.60 -100.95 -11.80
CA LEU A 348 102.41 -100.34 -10.72
C LEU A 348 101.80 -99.02 -10.21
N GLU A 349 101.23 -98.19 -11.09
CA GLU A 349 100.51 -96.97 -10.67
C GLU A 349 99.24 -97.30 -9.89
N LYS A 350 98.48 -98.30 -10.34
CA LYS A 350 97.30 -98.77 -9.61
C LYS A 350 97.66 -99.37 -8.25
N GLU A 351 98.74 -100.14 -8.16
CA GLU A 351 99.22 -100.67 -6.88
C GLU A 351 99.70 -99.54 -5.94
N HIS A 352 100.26 -98.46 -6.50
CA HIS A 352 100.56 -97.25 -5.75
C HIS A 352 99.28 -96.55 -5.26
N GLU A 353 98.26 -96.38 -6.10
CA GLU A 353 96.97 -95.82 -5.68
C GLU A 353 96.31 -96.63 -4.56
N ASP A 354 96.29 -97.96 -4.68
CA ASP A 354 95.70 -98.85 -3.67
C ASP A 354 96.48 -98.79 -2.34
N ALA A 355 97.81 -98.72 -2.39
CA ALA A 355 98.66 -98.58 -1.21
C ALA A 355 98.57 -97.19 -0.55
N ASP A 356 98.47 -96.12 -1.34
CA ASP A 356 98.30 -94.75 -0.87
C ASP A 356 96.92 -94.56 -0.21
N ALA A 357 95.86 -95.10 -0.83
CA ALA A 357 94.52 -95.11 -0.27
C ALA A 357 94.45 -95.86 1.08
N ALA A 358 95.13 -97.01 1.19
CA ALA A 358 95.19 -97.77 2.44
C ALA A 358 95.91 -97.01 3.56
N LEU A 359 97.03 -96.33 3.24
CA LEU A 359 97.76 -95.50 4.20
C LEU A 359 96.95 -94.27 4.63
N ALA A 360 96.31 -93.59 3.67
CA ALA A 360 95.43 -92.45 3.94
C ALA A 360 94.26 -92.84 4.86
N GLY A 361 93.65 -94.01 4.63
CA GLY A 361 92.59 -94.54 5.49
C GLY A 361 93.04 -94.79 6.93
N LEU A 362 94.24 -95.34 7.14
CA LEU A 362 94.80 -95.55 8.48
C LEU A 362 95.18 -94.24 9.18
N ARG A 363 95.78 -93.28 8.46
CA ARG A 363 96.09 -91.94 9.00
C ARG A 363 94.84 -91.16 9.39
N ARG A 364 93.77 -91.28 8.59
CA ARG A 364 92.48 -90.67 8.93
C ARG A 364 91.95 -91.22 10.25
N LYS A 365 91.99 -92.54 10.41
CA LYS A 365 91.55 -93.21 11.64
C LYS A 365 92.39 -92.81 12.87
N GLU A 366 93.69 -92.57 12.68
CA GLU A 366 94.56 -92.03 13.74
C GLU A 366 94.16 -90.61 14.16
N ARG A 367 93.94 -89.72 13.19
CA ARG A 367 93.50 -88.34 13.46
C ARG A 367 92.14 -88.29 14.15
N GLU A 368 91.19 -89.14 13.72
CA GLU A 368 89.87 -89.24 14.34
C GLU A 368 89.96 -89.66 15.81
N LEU A 369 90.80 -90.66 16.13
CA LEU A 369 91.00 -91.11 17.50
C LEU A 369 91.74 -90.08 18.37
N LEU A 370 92.72 -89.37 17.81
CA LEU A 370 93.43 -88.28 18.51
C LEU A 370 92.49 -87.10 18.82
N ALA A 371 91.70 -86.65 17.84
CA ALA A 371 90.75 -85.56 18.04
C ALA A 371 89.70 -85.92 19.09
N ALA A 372 89.17 -87.14 19.07
CA ALA A 372 88.23 -87.62 20.08
C ALA A 372 88.88 -87.67 21.48
N PHE A 373 90.16 -88.05 21.57
CA PHE A 373 90.91 -88.06 22.83
C PHE A 373 91.09 -86.64 23.38
N GLU A 374 91.47 -85.67 22.54
CA GLU A 374 91.65 -84.27 22.95
C GLU A 374 90.33 -83.64 23.44
N ASP A 375 89.24 -83.79 22.69
CA ASP A 375 87.93 -83.22 23.04
C ASP A 375 87.39 -83.74 24.39
N LYS A 376 87.55 -85.04 24.63
CA LYS A 376 87.17 -85.67 25.91
C LYS A 376 88.05 -85.23 27.08
N THR A 377 89.32 -84.94 26.80
CA THR A 377 90.25 -84.44 27.81
C THR A 377 89.95 -82.98 28.19
N ASP A 378 89.57 -82.15 27.23
CA ASP A 378 89.19 -80.75 27.47
C ASP A 378 87.84 -80.62 28.19
N THR A 379 86.87 -81.45 27.85
CA THR A 379 85.59 -81.52 28.58
C THR A 379 85.78 -81.96 30.04
N LEU A 380 86.66 -82.93 30.32
CA LEU A 380 87.02 -83.32 31.69
C LEU A 380 87.65 -82.17 32.49
N ARG A 381 88.50 -81.34 31.86
CA ARG A 381 89.07 -80.14 32.51
C ARG A 381 88.00 -79.10 32.83
N GLY A 382 87.04 -78.90 31.92
CA GLY A 382 85.92 -77.98 32.12
C GLY A 382 85.03 -78.37 33.31
N GLU A 383 84.68 -79.65 33.43
CA GLU A 383 83.82 -80.15 34.52
C GLU A 383 84.51 -80.12 35.90
N ARG A 384 85.84 -80.30 35.96
CA ARG A 384 86.61 -80.16 37.22
C ARG A 384 86.60 -78.73 37.76
N ASN A 385 86.66 -77.72 36.89
CA ASN A 385 86.83 -76.33 37.29
C ASN A 385 85.51 -75.57 37.60
N ARG A 386 84.34 -76.12 37.27
CA ARG A 386 83.03 -75.47 37.52
C ARG A 386 82.43 -75.83 38.88
N ALA A 387 82.13 -74.83 39.71
CA ALA A 387 81.44 -75.00 41.00
C ALA A 387 79.90 -74.85 40.92
N GLY A 388 79.29 -75.17 39.78
CA GLY A 388 77.84 -75.02 39.61
C GLY A 388 77.26 -76.00 38.59
N PRO A 389 75.97 -76.33 38.71
CA PRO A 389 75.29 -77.22 37.78
C PRO A 389 75.27 -76.62 36.36
N PRO A 390 75.27 -77.45 35.31
CA PRO A 390 75.18 -76.97 33.94
C PRO A 390 73.86 -76.21 33.76
N GLY A 391 73.97 -74.89 33.67
CA GLY A 391 72.83 -73.99 33.55
C GLY A 391 72.38 -73.88 32.10
N ASP A 392 71.07 -73.92 31.89
CA ASP A 392 70.45 -73.47 30.65
C ASP A 392 70.98 -72.07 30.31
N ALA A 393 71.33 -71.84 29.03
CA ALA A 393 71.87 -70.58 28.54
C ALA A 393 70.91 -69.40 28.80
N GLU A 394 69.60 -69.64 28.90
CA GLU A 394 68.62 -68.64 29.32
C GLU A 394 68.85 -68.21 30.78
N VAL A 395 68.99 -69.16 31.70
CA VAL A 395 69.21 -68.92 33.13
C VAL A 395 70.56 -68.25 33.37
N ALA A 396 71.62 -68.70 32.70
CA ALA A 396 72.93 -68.09 32.81
C ALA A 396 72.92 -66.61 32.39
N ARG A 397 72.25 -66.29 31.27
CA ARG A 397 72.10 -64.91 30.80
C ARG A 397 71.28 -64.05 31.76
N PHE A 398 70.19 -64.62 32.31
CA PHE A 398 69.34 -63.88 33.24
C PHE A 398 70.06 -63.57 34.56
N ARG A 399 70.84 -64.52 35.10
CA ARG A 399 71.68 -64.29 36.29
C ARG A 399 72.69 -63.17 36.08
N VAL A 400 73.35 -63.11 34.92
CA VAL A 400 74.27 -62.01 34.59
C VAL A 400 73.58 -60.64 34.67
N LYS A 401 72.33 -60.56 34.21
CA LYS A 401 71.55 -59.31 34.25
C LYS A 401 71.13 -58.92 35.67
N LEU A 402 70.69 -59.89 36.47
CA LEU A 402 70.40 -59.64 37.89
C LEU A 402 71.64 -59.15 38.65
N THR A 403 72.81 -59.74 38.38
CA THR A 403 74.07 -59.30 38.99
C THR A 403 74.47 -57.89 38.53
N ALA A 404 74.27 -57.55 37.26
CA ALA A 404 74.55 -56.22 36.72
C ALA A 404 73.69 -55.13 37.38
N GLU A 405 72.45 -55.45 37.75
CA GLU A 405 71.51 -54.57 38.47
C GLU A 405 71.71 -54.64 40.00
N GLY A 406 72.73 -55.34 40.48
CA GLY A 406 73.07 -55.44 41.90
C GLY A 406 72.11 -56.27 42.75
N ILE A 407 71.26 -57.10 42.13
CA ILE A 407 70.27 -57.93 42.82
C ILE A 407 70.91 -59.25 43.24
N ALA A 408 71.05 -59.45 44.56
CA ALA A 408 71.60 -60.68 45.13
C ALA A 408 70.63 -61.85 44.99
N HIS A 409 71.09 -62.96 44.39
CA HIS A 409 70.25 -64.11 44.05
C HIS A 409 71.03 -65.44 44.07
N ARG A 410 70.32 -66.55 44.29
CA ARG A 410 70.84 -67.92 44.21
C ARG A 410 69.93 -68.80 43.36
N SER A 411 70.49 -69.86 42.77
CA SER A 411 69.67 -70.89 42.12
C SER A 411 69.15 -71.88 43.15
N LEU A 412 67.93 -72.41 42.96
CA LEU A 412 67.42 -73.49 43.80
C LEU A 412 68.35 -74.71 43.78
N ALA A 413 69.02 -74.99 42.66
CA ALA A 413 69.93 -76.14 42.54
C ALA A 413 71.20 -76.03 43.40
N GLU A 414 71.59 -74.82 43.80
CA GLU A 414 72.71 -74.56 44.71
C GLU A 414 72.28 -74.64 46.18
N VAL A 415 70.98 -74.52 46.46
CA VAL A 415 70.42 -74.47 47.83
C VAL A 415 69.93 -75.83 48.31
N VAL A 416 69.52 -76.70 47.38
CA VAL A 416 68.98 -78.03 47.68
C VAL A 416 70.09 -79.06 47.69
N GLU A 417 70.33 -79.65 48.87
CA GLU A 417 71.22 -80.78 49.04
C GLU A 417 70.41 -82.04 49.38
N VAL A 418 70.77 -83.15 48.75
CA VAL A 418 70.08 -84.44 48.96
C VAL A 418 70.92 -85.27 49.91
N THR A 419 70.35 -85.58 51.08
CA THR A 419 71.06 -86.28 52.14
C THR A 419 71.02 -87.81 51.96
N ASP A 420 69.99 -88.33 51.29
CA ASP A 420 69.84 -89.76 50.97
C ASP A 420 69.90 -90.01 49.45
N PRO A 421 71.01 -90.57 48.95
CA PRO A 421 71.18 -90.86 47.52
C PRO A 421 70.13 -91.83 46.95
N ALA A 422 69.52 -92.69 47.77
CA ALA A 422 68.52 -93.64 47.30
C ALA A 422 67.23 -92.96 46.80
N TRP A 423 66.96 -91.74 47.28
CA TRP A 423 65.80 -90.94 46.90
C TRP A 423 66.13 -89.81 45.91
N GLN A 424 67.39 -89.71 45.47
CA GLN A 424 67.87 -88.71 44.52
C GLN A 424 67.01 -88.64 43.25
N ALA A 425 66.73 -89.80 42.64
CA ALA A 425 65.96 -89.87 41.39
C ALA A 425 64.51 -89.40 41.56
N ALA A 426 63.86 -89.76 42.66
CA ALA A 426 62.51 -89.34 42.99
C ALA A 426 62.44 -87.83 43.25
N LEU A 427 63.40 -87.29 44.00
CA LEU A 427 63.46 -85.86 44.30
C LEU A 427 63.70 -85.03 43.04
N GLU A 428 64.63 -85.46 42.20
CA GLU A 428 64.89 -84.85 40.90
C GLU A 428 63.67 -84.83 39.99
N ALA A 429 62.90 -85.92 39.99
CA ALA A 429 61.70 -86.02 39.18
C ALA A 429 60.59 -85.05 39.65
N ILE A 430 60.45 -84.84 40.97
CA ILE A 430 59.51 -83.86 41.55
C ILE A 430 59.98 -82.43 41.31
N LEU A 431 61.27 -82.15 41.50
CA LEU A 431 61.83 -80.80 41.39
C LEU A 431 62.15 -80.38 39.95
N ARG A 432 61.98 -81.28 38.97
CA ARG A 432 62.26 -81.01 37.56
C ARG A 432 61.66 -79.71 37.02
N PRO A 433 60.38 -79.37 37.27
CA PRO A 433 59.81 -78.10 36.82
C PRO A 433 60.43 -76.85 37.47
N TYR A 434 61.11 -77.03 38.61
CA TYR A 434 61.64 -75.96 39.45
C TYR A 434 63.17 -75.87 39.42
N ARG A 435 63.85 -76.66 38.57
CA ARG A 435 65.33 -76.68 38.43
C ARG A 435 65.95 -75.31 38.17
N HIS A 436 65.23 -74.44 37.47
CA HIS A 436 65.70 -73.13 37.05
C HIS A 436 65.10 -72.00 37.88
N LEU A 437 64.56 -72.32 39.06
CA LEU A 437 64.00 -71.34 39.98
C LEU A 437 65.10 -70.48 40.60
N ILE A 438 64.87 -69.17 40.62
CA ILE A 438 65.78 -68.17 41.18
C ILE A 438 65.21 -67.63 42.48
N LEU A 439 66.04 -67.69 43.53
CA LEU A 439 65.74 -67.22 44.87
C LEU A 439 66.43 -65.89 45.10
N LEU A 440 65.67 -64.83 45.34
CA LEU A 440 66.22 -63.53 45.71
C LEU A 440 66.64 -63.56 47.18
N GLU A 441 67.80 -62.98 47.51
CA GLU A 441 68.24 -62.91 48.90
C GLU A 441 67.48 -61.84 49.72
N ARG A 442 66.99 -60.79 49.06
CA ARG A 442 66.25 -59.68 49.68
C ARG A 442 64.83 -59.57 49.11
N GLU A 443 63.83 -59.48 49.98
CA GLU A 443 62.43 -59.38 49.56
C GLU A 443 62.11 -58.06 48.86
N GLY A 444 62.77 -56.96 49.26
CA GLY A 444 62.58 -55.63 48.68
C GLY A 444 62.91 -55.54 47.18
N ASP A 445 63.76 -56.43 46.68
CA ASP A 445 64.20 -56.43 45.28
C ASP A 445 63.17 -57.07 44.32
N ARG A 446 62.03 -57.58 44.84
CA ARG A 446 61.04 -58.33 44.06
C ARG A 446 60.53 -57.59 42.83
N HIS A 447 60.21 -56.30 42.97
CA HIS A 447 59.65 -55.51 41.87
C HIS A 447 60.70 -55.24 40.78
N ALA A 448 61.97 -55.01 41.17
CA ALA A 448 63.06 -54.83 40.22
C ALA A 448 63.36 -56.14 39.47
N ALA A 449 63.43 -57.26 40.19
CA ALA A 449 63.68 -58.56 39.58
C ALA A 449 62.56 -59.02 38.65
N TRP A 450 61.28 -58.78 39.00
CA TRP A 450 60.15 -59.07 38.13
C TRP A 450 60.11 -58.17 36.89
N ALA A 451 60.47 -56.90 37.01
CA ALA A 451 60.59 -56.02 35.86
C ALA A 451 61.68 -56.51 34.88
N ILE A 452 62.83 -56.95 35.40
CA ILE A 452 63.87 -57.57 34.56
C ILE A 452 63.35 -58.88 33.96
N GLY A 453 62.65 -59.70 34.74
CA GLY A 453 62.02 -60.94 34.29
C GLY A 453 61.05 -60.74 33.13
N GLU A 454 60.15 -59.76 33.24
CA GLU A 454 59.20 -59.39 32.18
C GLU A 454 59.95 -58.92 30.92
N ARG A 455 60.94 -58.03 31.10
CA ARG A 455 61.73 -57.47 30.00
C ARG A 455 62.51 -58.54 29.23
N GLU A 456 63.07 -59.50 29.95
CA GLU A 456 63.84 -60.61 29.39
C GLU A 456 62.98 -61.81 28.99
N ARG A 457 61.66 -61.74 29.25
CA ARG A 457 60.71 -62.84 29.04
C ARG A 457 61.19 -64.13 29.72
N PHE A 458 61.76 -64.00 30.91
CA PHE A 458 62.34 -65.10 31.65
C PHE A 458 61.27 -66.11 32.03
N ARG A 459 61.46 -67.36 31.59
CA ARG A 459 60.39 -68.39 31.65
C ARG A 459 60.24 -69.08 32.99
N HIS A 460 61.18 -68.87 33.91
CA HIS A 460 61.22 -69.57 35.19
C HIS A 460 60.85 -68.66 36.36
N PHE A 461 60.45 -69.26 37.48
CA PHE A 461 59.99 -68.52 38.63
C PHE A 461 61.11 -67.74 39.33
N ILE A 462 60.79 -66.50 39.70
CA ILE A 462 61.61 -65.62 40.53
C ILE A 462 60.88 -65.45 41.86
N VAL A 463 61.48 -65.95 42.94
CA VAL A 463 60.83 -65.97 44.25
C VAL A 463 61.57 -65.09 45.25
N ALA A 464 60.85 -64.13 45.82
CA ALA A 464 61.34 -63.20 46.84
C ALA A 464 60.91 -63.59 48.27
N GLU A 465 59.71 -64.14 48.41
CA GLU A 465 59.17 -64.59 49.69
C GLU A 465 59.80 -65.94 50.08
N ARG A 466 60.72 -65.90 51.04
CA ARG A 466 61.44 -67.07 51.54
C ARG A 466 61.35 -67.13 53.05
N GLU A 467 61.16 -68.32 53.56
CA GLU A 467 61.15 -68.59 54.99
C GLU A 467 62.16 -69.69 55.31
N HIS A 468 62.57 -69.79 56.57
CA HIS A 468 63.38 -70.93 56.99
C HIS A 468 62.51 -72.19 56.95
N ALA A 469 63.05 -73.28 56.41
CA ALA A 469 62.26 -74.49 56.20
C ALA A 469 61.75 -75.03 57.55
N PRO A 470 60.44 -75.31 57.70
CA PRO A 470 59.92 -75.94 58.91
C PRO A 470 60.48 -77.37 59.04
N PRO A 471 60.56 -77.94 60.26
CA PRO A 471 61.09 -79.28 60.47
C PRO A 471 60.28 -80.31 59.64
N PRO A 472 60.96 -81.27 58.99
CA PRO A 472 60.31 -82.22 58.09
C PRO A 472 59.37 -83.15 58.85
N ARG A 473 58.23 -83.48 58.23
CA ARG A 473 57.33 -84.51 58.76
C ARG A 473 57.95 -85.89 58.55
N GLY A 474 57.82 -86.79 59.53
CA GLY A 474 58.36 -88.14 59.41
C GLY A 474 57.79 -88.87 58.19
N MET A 475 58.66 -89.60 57.48
CA MET A 475 58.38 -90.30 56.22
C MET A 475 58.03 -89.37 55.04
N SER A 476 58.15 -88.05 55.15
CA SER A 476 57.95 -87.15 54.02
C SER A 476 59.17 -87.07 53.12
N LEU A 477 59.01 -86.53 51.91
CA LEU A 477 60.11 -86.30 50.99
C LEU A 477 61.03 -85.15 51.46
N ALA A 478 60.54 -84.26 52.33
CA ALA A 478 61.36 -83.21 52.94
C ALA A 478 62.44 -83.75 53.90
N GLU A 479 62.30 -84.99 54.39
CA GLU A 479 63.27 -85.60 55.33
C GLU A 479 64.60 -85.99 54.65
N VAL A 480 64.59 -86.19 53.33
CA VAL A 480 65.79 -86.55 52.53
C VAL A 480 66.43 -85.34 51.86
N VAL A 481 66.05 -84.15 52.28
CA VAL A 481 66.51 -82.88 51.72
C VAL A 481 66.99 -81.96 52.82
N GLU A 482 68.17 -81.41 52.62
CA GLU A 482 68.70 -80.32 53.41
C GLU A 482 68.72 -79.04 52.57
N PHE A 483 68.26 -77.93 53.16
CA PHE A 483 68.26 -76.63 52.51
C PHE A 483 69.34 -75.75 53.14
N SER A 484 70.36 -75.40 52.36
CA SER A 484 71.49 -74.57 52.83
C SER A 484 71.14 -73.08 52.97
N ALA A 485 69.95 -72.66 52.55
CA ALA A 485 69.43 -71.29 52.67
C ALA A 485 67.89 -71.27 52.76
N ALA A 486 67.31 -70.11 53.10
CA ALA A 486 65.86 -69.93 53.14
C ALA A 486 65.21 -70.17 51.77
N VAL A 487 64.06 -70.85 51.77
CA VAL A 487 63.35 -71.29 50.56
C VAL A 487 61.87 -70.90 50.60
N PRO A 488 61.16 -70.94 49.47
CA PRO A 488 59.74 -70.60 49.43
C PRO A 488 58.90 -71.60 50.23
N ARG A 489 57.97 -71.11 51.05
CA ARG A 489 57.11 -71.93 51.92
C ARG A 489 56.34 -73.02 51.17
N TRP A 490 55.84 -72.70 49.97
CA TRP A 490 55.12 -73.66 49.14
C TRP A 490 55.97 -74.87 48.74
N LEU A 491 57.29 -74.69 48.58
CA LEU A 491 58.20 -75.77 48.20
C LEU A 491 58.39 -76.74 49.37
N THR A 492 58.59 -76.19 50.57
CA THR A 492 58.68 -77.00 51.78
C THR A 492 57.35 -77.69 52.09
N ASP A 493 56.22 -77.02 51.83
CA ASP A 493 54.89 -77.62 52.00
C ASP A 493 54.64 -78.75 50.99
N LEU A 494 55.12 -78.59 49.74
CA LEU A 494 55.05 -79.63 48.71
C LEU A 494 55.83 -80.88 49.13
N LEU A 495 57.10 -80.72 49.50
CA LEU A 495 57.94 -81.86 49.90
C LEU A 495 57.44 -82.51 51.20
N ASN A 496 56.90 -81.74 52.14
CA ASN A 496 56.30 -82.27 53.36
C ASN A 496 54.96 -82.97 53.12
N ARG A 497 54.21 -82.56 52.09
CA ARG A 497 52.94 -83.21 51.71
C ARG A 497 53.18 -84.57 51.09
N ILE A 498 54.27 -84.75 50.33
CA ILE A 498 54.55 -86.00 49.64
C ILE A 498 55.19 -86.99 50.61
N ARG A 499 54.55 -88.14 50.82
CA ARG A 499 55.09 -89.23 51.64
C ARG A 499 55.97 -90.17 50.82
N ARG A 500 57.11 -90.57 51.37
CA ARG A 500 57.99 -91.61 50.84
C ARG A 500 57.37 -92.98 51.09
N VAL A 501 57.27 -93.80 50.04
CA VAL A 501 56.75 -95.17 50.12
C VAL A 501 57.61 -96.08 49.26
N ASP A 502 57.91 -97.30 49.72
CA ASP A 502 58.78 -98.20 48.96
C ASP A 502 58.17 -98.65 47.61
N ASN A 503 56.86 -98.92 47.57
CA ASN A 503 56.14 -99.29 46.35
C ASN A 503 54.67 -98.82 46.35
N ALA A 504 53.98 -98.93 45.21
CA ALA A 504 52.59 -98.46 45.08
C ALA A 504 51.60 -99.23 45.98
N GLU A 505 51.88 -100.50 46.29
CA GLU A 505 51.03 -101.32 47.17
C GLU A 505 51.09 -100.88 48.62
N ALA A 506 52.26 -100.51 49.13
CA ALA A 506 52.47 -100.03 50.50
C ALA A 506 51.73 -98.71 50.79
N ALA A 507 51.21 -98.05 49.75
CA ALA A 507 50.39 -96.86 49.87
C ALA A 507 48.87 -97.13 49.92
N ARG A 508 48.43 -98.40 49.88
CA ARG A 508 47.01 -98.79 49.84
C ARG A 508 46.19 -98.26 51.02
N ASP A 509 46.77 -98.25 52.21
CA ASP A 509 46.09 -97.87 53.46
C ASP A 509 46.23 -96.37 53.78
N LEU A 510 46.91 -95.60 52.94
CA LEU A 510 47.02 -94.15 53.11
C LEU A 510 45.68 -93.45 52.78
N PRO A 511 45.35 -92.33 53.46
CA PRO A 511 44.18 -91.53 53.12
C PRO A 511 44.15 -91.18 51.63
N ARG A 512 42.96 -91.16 51.02
CA ARG A 512 42.83 -90.92 49.57
C ARG A 512 43.44 -89.59 49.10
N GLU A 513 43.50 -88.61 49.99
CA GLU A 513 44.03 -87.25 49.77
C GLU A 513 45.55 -87.15 49.99
N GLN A 514 46.20 -88.20 50.52
CA GLN A 514 47.64 -88.21 50.80
C GLN A 514 48.45 -88.46 49.52
N GLU A 515 49.35 -87.53 49.21
CA GLU A 515 50.29 -87.65 48.09
C GLU A 515 51.50 -88.52 48.51
N TRP A 516 52.03 -89.31 47.59
CA TRP A 516 53.19 -90.17 47.85
C TRP A 516 54.02 -90.45 46.61
N ILE A 517 55.30 -90.82 46.82
CA ILE A 517 56.24 -91.15 45.76
C ILE A 517 57.10 -92.38 46.10
N THR A 518 57.44 -93.18 45.08
CA THR A 518 58.41 -94.28 45.17
C THR A 518 59.82 -93.84 44.78
N ARG A 519 60.84 -94.63 45.15
CA ARG A 519 62.26 -94.35 44.83
C ARG A 519 62.53 -94.16 43.34
N ASP A 520 61.80 -94.89 42.50
CA ASP A 520 61.91 -94.81 41.04
C ASP A 520 61.15 -93.62 40.41
N GLY A 521 60.46 -92.80 41.21
CA GLY A 521 59.76 -91.61 40.73
C GLY A 521 58.33 -91.86 40.25
N TYR A 522 57.65 -92.90 40.78
CA TYR A 522 56.22 -93.08 40.58
C TYR A 522 55.44 -92.27 41.62
N HIS A 523 54.77 -91.21 41.17
CA HIS A 523 54.15 -90.21 42.03
C HIS A 523 52.62 -90.23 41.92
N ARG A 524 51.93 -90.29 43.06
CA ARG A 524 50.48 -90.09 43.16
C ARG A 524 50.17 -88.71 43.72
N GLU A 525 49.45 -87.93 42.92
CA GLU A 525 48.83 -86.67 43.33
C GLU A 525 47.29 -86.82 43.39
N ARG A 526 46.58 -85.75 43.77
CA ARG A 526 45.10 -85.74 43.83
C ARG A 526 44.42 -86.17 42.52
N ARG A 527 45.06 -85.92 41.37
CA ARG A 527 44.51 -86.22 40.02
C ARG A 527 44.75 -87.67 39.58
N GLY A 528 45.66 -88.41 40.23
CA GLY A 528 46.04 -89.76 39.83
C GLY A 528 47.53 -90.04 40.06
N ALA A 529 47.99 -91.23 39.68
CA ALA A 529 49.39 -91.65 39.79
C ALA A 529 50.06 -91.77 38.42
N ARG A 530 51.32 -91.35 38.31
CA ARG A 530 52.12 -91.46 37.09
C ARG A 530 53.61 -91.60 37.38
N HIS A 531 54.33 -92.22 36.45
CA HIS A 531 55.79 -92.23 36.48
C HIS A 531 56.34 -90.90 35.94
N LEU A 532 57.19 -90.24 36.72
CA LEU A 532 57.76 -88.93 36.34
C LEU A 532 59.02 -89.05 35.45
N GLY A 533 59.53 -90.27 35.25
CA GLY A 533 60.70 -90.58 34.42
C GLY A 533 61.98 -90.58 35.26
N ARG A 534 62.89 -91.53 34.99
CA ARG A 534 64.20 -91.59 35.68
C ARG A 534 65.14 -90.57 35.03
N PRO A 535 65.65 -89.56 35.76
CA PRO A 535 66.61 -88.62 35.20
C PRO A 535 67.91 -89.34 34.81
N GLN A 536 68.41 -89.12 33.59
CA GLN A 536 69.77 -89.56 33.20
C GLN A 536 70.86 -88.59 33.71
N GLU A 537 70.47 -87.33 33.92
CA GLU A 537 71.33 -86.28 34.46
C GLU A 537 70.77 -85.78 35.79
N PHE A 538 71.64 -85.69 36.80
CA PHE A 538 71.35 -85.13 38.11
C PHE A 538 71.88 -83.68 38.16
N HIS A 539 71.02 -82.75 38.59
CA HIS A 539 71.28 -81.31 38.70
C HIS A 539 71.40 -80.83 40.15
N PHE A 540 70.76 -81.53 41.10
CA PHE A 540 70.81 -81.22 42.53
C PHE A 540 71.90 -82.07 43.22
N GLY A 541 72.79 -81.45 44.00
CA GLY A 541 73.80 -82.11 44.85
C GLY A 541 75.17 -82.40 44.23
N GLU A 542 76.21 -82.56 45.08
CA GLU A 542 77.62 -82.72 44.70
C GLU A 542 77.95 -84.11 44.09
N LEU A 543 77.21 -85.16 44.49
CA LEU A 543 77.38 -86.53 43.96
C LEU A 543 77.11 -86.63 42.44
N ALA A 544 76.21 -85.78 41.93
CA ALA A 544 75.89 -85.66 40.51
C ALA A 544 77.07 -85.16 39.64
N ARG A 545 77.95 -84.35 40.24
CA ARG A 545 79.13 -83.80 39.59
C ARG A 545 80.26 -84.83 39.54
N GLN A 546 80.46 -85.57 40.64
CA GLN A 546 81.50 -86.60 40.72
C GLN A 546 81.25 -87.75 39.74
N SER A 547 79.99 -88.16 39.53
CA SER A 547 79.64 -89.20 38.56
C SER A 547 79.98 -88.82 37.11
N ARG A 548 79.88 -87.54 36.74
CA ARG A 548 80.26 -87.05 35.39
C ARG A 548 81.76 -87.09 35.17
N ILE A 549 82.53 -86.73 36.19
CA ILE A 549 84.00 -86.76 36.13
C ILE A 549 84.48 -88.20 35.92
N ALA A 550 83.90 -89.18 36.61
CA ALA A 550 84.27 -90.59 36.46
C ALA A 550 83.99 -91.13 35.04
N ALA A 551 82.82 -90.85 34.47
CA ALA A 551 82.46 -91.32 33.12
C ALA A 551 83.42 -90.79 32.04
N LEU A 552 83.82 -89.52 32.13
CA LEU A 552 84.78 -88.92 31.20
C LEU A 552 86.18 -89.55 31.32
N GLN A 553 86.60 -89.97 32.51
CA GLN A 553 87.90 -90.64 32.71
C GLN A 553 87.95 -92.03 32.06
N ASP A 554 86.85 -92.78 32.06
CA ASP A 554 86.76 -94.10 31.44
C ASP A 554 86.82 -94.02 29.91
N GLU A 555 86.14 -93.03 29.31
CA GLU A 555 86.15 -92.80 27.86
C GLU A 555 87.55 -92.46 27.33
N ILE A 556 88.29 -91.60 28.04
CA ILE A 556 89.69 -91.25 27.69
C ILE A 556 90.59 -92.49 27.70
N SER A 557 90.43 -93.36 28.71
CA SER A 557 91.22 -94.59 28.84
C SER A 557 90.94 -95.60 27.73
N ALA A 558 89.71 -95.64 27.20
CA ALA A 558 89.34 -96.50 26.09
C ALA A 558 89.94 -96.02 24.76
N LEU A 559 89.95 -94.71 24.52
CA LEU A 559 90.51 -94.09 23.32
C LEU A 559 92.03 -94.29 23.23
N ASP A 560 92.75 -94.18 24.35
CA ASP A 560 94.21 -94.41 24.38
C ASP A 560 94.59 -95.85 23.96
N LYS A 561 93.83 -96.86 24.41
CA LYS A 561 94.03 -98.26 24.00
C LYS A 561 93.84 -98.47 22.49
N GLN A 562 92.88 -97.77 21.89
CA GLN A 562 92.64 -97.86 20.45
C GLN A 562 93.77 -97.22 19.64
N LEU A 563 94.34 -96.10 20.12
CA LEU A 563 95.51 -95.45 19.51
C LEU A 563 96.75 -96.36 19.55
N GLN A 564 97.02 -97.02 20.67
CA GLN A 564 98.15 -97.95 20.78
C GLN A 564 98.05 -99.14 19.81
N ALA A 565 96.85 -99.64 19.55
CA ALA A 565 96.63 -100.75 18.61
C ALA A 565 96.76 -100.36 17.12
N LEU A 566 96.63 -99.07 16.79
CA LEU A 566 96.65 -98.58 15.41
C LEU A 566 98.07 -98.32 14.88
N ARG A 567 98.97 -97.83 15.74
CA ARG A 567 100.36 -97.47 15.39
C ARG A 567 101.14 -98.53 14.58
N PRO A 568 101.20 -99.81 14.96
CA PRO A 568 101.95 -100.81 14.17
C PRO A 568 101.37 -101.05 12.78
N LYS A 569 100.07 -100.80 12.57
CA LYS A 569 99.42 -100.93 11.24
C LYS A 569 99.81 -99.77 10.32
N LEU A 570 99.96 -98.57 10.88
CA LEU A 570 100.42 -97.38 10.17
C LEU A 570 101.85 -97.54 9.66
N ASP A 571 102.75 -98.02 10.52
CA ASP A 571 104.15 -98.23 10.16
C ASP A 571 104.30 -99.25 9.02
N ALA A 572 103.53 -100.35 9.08
CA ALA A 572 103.53 -101.38 8.05
C ALA A 572 103.01 -100.86 6.69
N ALA A 573 101.94 -100.06 6.69
CA ALA A 573 101.38 -99.46 5.48
C ALA A 573 102.34 -98.41 4.87
N ALA A 574 102.99 -97.61 5.71
CA ALA A 574 103.95 -96.61 5.27
C ALA A 574 105.18 -97.26 4.60
N ALA A 575 105.70 -98.34 5.20
CA ALA A 575 106.82 -99.10 4.64
C ALA A 575 106.48 -99.68 3.26
N ARG A 576 105.27 -100.22 3.08
CA ARG A 576 104.80 -100.77 1.80
C ARG A 576 104.71 -99.70 0.70
N LEU A 577 104.22 -98.51 1.02
CA LEU A 577 104.14 -97.38 0.09
C LEU A 577 105.54 -96.96 -0.39
N THR A 578 106.53 -96.87 0.52
CA THR A 578 107.90 -96.53 0.15
C THR A 578 108.52 -97.52 -0.83
N THR A 579 108.25 -98.82 -0.68
CA THR A 579 108.74 -99.86 -1.62
C THR A 579 108.16 -99.68 -3.02
N ILE A 580 106.85 -99.45 -3.13
CA ILE A 580 106.18 -99.24 -4.42
C ILE A 580 106.66 -97.94 -5.08
N ARG A 581 106.85 -96.88 -4.28
CA ARG A 581 107.39 -95.59 -4.74
C ARG A 581 108.82 -95.71 -5.29
N GLN A 582 109.63 -96.61 -4.74
CA GLN A 582 110.94 -96.93 -5.30
C GLN A 582 110.84 -97.64 -6.65
N GLY A 583 109.81 -98.48 -6.86
CA GLY A 583 109.53 -99.11 -8.16
C GLY A 583 109.07 -98.13 -9.25
N LEU A 584 108.51 -96.99 -8.86
CA LEU A 584 108.10 -95.91 -9.77
C LEU A 584 109.24 -94.92 -10.10
N LEU A 585 110.42 -95.05 -9.49
CA LEU A 585 111.60 -94.23 -9.80
C LEU A 585 112.17 -94.63 -11.19
N GLY A 586 111.66 -93.99 -12.23
CA GLY A 586 112.05 -94.22 -13.62
C GLY A 586 111.01 -93.78 -14.66
N LEU A 587 109.77 -93.46 -14.24
CA LEU A 587 108.64 -93.13 -15.12
C LEU A 587 108.13 -91.69 -14.83
N GLN A 588 108.37 -90.74 -15.74
CA GLN A 588 108.09 -89.31 -15.49
C GLN A 588 106.58 -89.00 -15.35
N SER A 589 105.75 -89.64 -16.17
CA SER A 589 104.28 -89.48 -16.17
C SER A 589 103.62 -90.07 -14.91
N ALA A 590 104.17 -91.16 -14.37
CA ALA A 590 103.71 -91.77 -13.13
C ALA A 590 104.04 -90.90 -11.89
N GLN A 591 105.14 -90.14 -11.92
CA GLN A 591 105.50 -89.22 -10.84
C GLN A 591 104.53 -88.03 -10.73
N LEU A 592 104.04 -87.51 -11.86
CA LEU A 592 103.06 -86.42 -11.86
C LEU A 592 101.68 -86.88 -11.36
N LEU A 593 101.24 -88.08 -11.76
CA LEU A 593 100.01 -88.69 -11.24
C LEU A 593 100.09 -88.96 -9.74
N ALA A 594 101.22 -89.54 -9.27
CA ALA A 594 101.44 -89.79 -7.85
C ALA A 594 101.57 -88.51 -7.01
N ALA A 595 102.01 -87.38 -7.59
CA ALA A 595 102.10 -86.11 -6.88
C ALA A 595 100.74 -85.40 -6.69
N ARG A 596 99.75 -85.70 -7.54
CA ARG A 596 98.41 -85.08 -7.52
C ARG A 596 97.26 -86.06 -7.19
N SER A 597 97.57 -87.28 -6.76
CA SER A 597 96.60 -88.34 -6.45
C SER A 597 95.49 -87.89 -5.49
N GLU A 598 95.87 -87.23 -4.39
CA GLU A 598 94.94 -86.75 -3.35
C GLU A 598 93.95 -85.69 -3.89
N ALA A 599 94.41 -84.79 -4.78
CA ALA A 599 93.58 -83.74 -5.36
C ALA A 599 92.52 -84.31 -6.32
N TYR A 600 92.86 -85.34 -7.10
CA TYR A 600 91.91 -85.98 -8.00
C TYR A 600 90.89 -86.85 -7.27
N ALA A 601 91.32 -87.58 -6.23
CA ALA A 601 90.41 -88.39 -5.42
C ALA A 601 89.37 -87.53 -4.68
N SER A 602 89.79 -86.38 -4.15
CA SER A 602 88.86 -85.40 -3.54
C SER A 602 87.86 -84.86 -4.56
N ALA A 603 88.33 -84.51 -5.77
CA ALA A 603 87.46 -83.95 -6.80
C ALA A 603 86.40 -84.94 -7.29
N GLU A 604 86.74 -86.23 -7.42
CA GLU A 604 85.81 -87.29 -7.82
C GLU A 604 84.74 -87.57 -6.76
N GLY A 605 85.12 -87.54 -5.48
CA GLY A 605 84.17 -87.68 -4.36
C GLY A 605 83.22 -86.49 -4.20
N GLU A 606 83.68 -85.28 -4.51
CA GLU A 606 82.91 -84.04 -4.31
C GLU A 606 81.94 -83.70 -5.45
N LEU A 607 82.21 -84.15 -6.68
CA LEU A 607 81.44 -83.78 -7.87
C LEU A 607 79.92 -84.11 -7.80
N PRO A 608 79.49 -85.29 -7.32
CA PRO A 608 78.06 -85.61 -7.21
C PRO A 608 77.31 -84.69 -6.24
N ALA A 609 77.95 -84.34 -5.13
CA ALA A 609 77.38 -83.43 -4.13
C ALA A 609 77.27 -82.00 -4.69
N ALA A 610 78.30 -81.53 -5.41
CA ALA A 610 78.29 -80.22 -6.05
C ALA A 610 77.19 -80.09 -7.13
N ARG A 611 76.98 -81.13 -7.95
CA ARG A 611 75.90 -81.16 -8.96
C ARG A 611 74.50 -81.14 -8.34
N LYS A 612 74.32 -81.85 -7.22
CA LYS A 612 73.06 -81.81 -6.46
C LYS A 612 72.79 -80.40 -5.93
N ALA A 613 73.80 -79.75 -5.32
CA ALA A 613 73.69 -78.38 -4.84
C ALA A 613 73.35 -77.37 -5.95
N LEU A 614 73.92 -77.52 -7.15
CA LEU A 614 73.57 -76.68 -8.31
C LEU A 614 72.10 -76.85 -8.73
N THR A 615 71.58 -78.08 -8.73
CA THR A 615 70.19 -78.35 -9.09
C THR A 615 69.21 -77.73 -8.08
N GLU A 616 69.52 -77.85 -6.79
CA GLU A 616 68.76 -77.23 -5.70
C GLU A 616 68.77 -75.70 -5.82
N ALA A 617 69.92 -75.10 -6.14
CA ALA A 617 70.04 -73.65 -6.35
C ALA A 617 69.25 -73.14 -7.57
N ILE A 618 69.18 -73.92 -8.67
CA ILE A 618 68.35 -73.59 -9.85
C ILE A 618 66.86 -73.60 -9.50
N ALA A 619 66.39 -74.60 -8.75
CA ALA A 619 65.00 -74.69 -8.33
C ALA A 619 64.61 -73.51 -7.41
N ALA A 620 65.43 -73.24 -6.39
CA ALA A 620 65.22 -72.12 -5.47
C ALA A 620 65.10 -70.77 -6.19
N ARG A 621 65.94 -70.50 -7.20
CA ARG A 621 65.89 -69.27 -8.00
C ARG A 621 64.63 -69.17 -8.87
N SER A 622 64.12 -70.28 -9.39
CA SER A 622 62.88 -70.29 -10.18
C SER A 622 61.67 -69.96 -9.29
N ASP A 623 61.64 -70.51 -8.08
CA ASP A 623 60.55 -70.28 -7.12
C ASP A 623 60.52 -68.83 -6.62
N THR A 624 61.68 -68.26 -6.22
CA THR A 624 61.74 -66.85 -5.79
C THR A 624 61.30 -65.88 -6.89
N ARG A 625 61.69 -66.15 -8.15
CA ARG A 625 61.29 -65.34 -9.30
C ARG A 625 59.79 -65.44 -9.60
N GLY A 626 59.21 -66.63 -9.50
CA GLY A 626 57.76 -66.82 -9.67
C GLY A 626 56.93 -66.10 -8.60
N GLU A 627 57.41 -66.06 -7.36
CA GLU A 627 56.77 -65.29 -6.29
C GLU A 627 56.93 -63.78 -6.46
N MET A 628 58.09 -63.32 -6.96
CA MET A 628 58.34 -61.91 -7.29
C MET A 628 57.34 -61.37 -8.32
N ASP A 629 57.05 -62.13 -9.37
CA ASP A 629 56.11 -61.74 -10.43
C ASP A 629 54.68 -61.66 -9.90
N ARG A 630 54.23 -62.64 -9.09
CA ARG A 630 52.91 -62.63 -8.44
C ARG A 630 52.70 -61.41 -7.54
N LEU A 631 53.72 -61.04 -6.75
CA LEU A 631 53.66 -59.84 -5.90
C LEU A 631 53.65 -58.56 -6.73
N SER A 632 54.34 -58.54 -7.88
CA SER A 632 54.33 -57.41 -8.79
C SER A 632 52.94 -57.18 -9.41
N ASP A 633 52.26 -58.25 -9.82
CA ASP A 633 50.89 -58.18 -10.34
C ASP A 633 49.89 -57.72 -9.28
N LYS A 634 50.01 -58.22 -8.04
CA LYS A 634 49.19 -57.79 -6.92
C LYS A 634 49.37 -56.30 -6.61
N LEU A 635 50.61 -55.79 -6.64
CA LEU A 635 50.89 -54.35 -6.44
C LEU A 635 50.26 -53.49 -7.54
N ASN A 636 50.30 -53.94 -8.79
CA ASN A 636 49.67 -53.22 -9.90
C ASN A 636 48.14 -53.14 -9.69
N GLY A 637 47.50 -54.23 -9.26
CA GLY A 637 46.07 -54.24 -8.92
C GLY A 637 45.72 -53.27 -7.79
N ILE A 638 46.50 -53.26 -6.71
CA ILE A 638 46.32 -52.34 -5.58
C ILE A 638 46.52 -50.88 -6.02
N GLN A 639 47.48 -50.59 -6.91
CA GLN A 639 47.72 -49.25 -7.43
C GLN A 639 46.53 -48.71 -8.24
N ILE A 640 45.91 -49.54 -9.08
CA ILE A 640 44.70 -49.16 -9.84
C ILE A 640 43.54 -48.85 -8.89
N GLU A 641 43.34 -49.67 -7.85
CA GLU A 641 42.31 -49.44 -6.83
C GLU A 641 42.58 -48.13 -6.06
N LEU A 642 43.84 -47.84 -5.69
CA LEU A 642 44.22 -46.56 -5.07
C LEU A 642 43.92 -45.35 -5.95
N GLU A 643 44.22 -45.42 -7.24
CA GLU A 643 43.90 -44.34 -8.17
C GLU A 643 42.39 -44.12 -8.28
N ARG A 644 41.61 -45.20 -8.37
CA ARG A 644 40.14 -45.14 -8.38
C ARG A 644 39.59 -44.48 -7.12
N ARG A 645 40.02 -44.93 -5.93
CA ARG A 645 39.56 -44.37 -4.64
C ARG A 645 39.99 -42.92 -4.44
N ASN A 646 41.18 -42.54 -4.92
CA ASN A 646 41.60 -41.13 -4.93
C ASN A 646 40.73 -40.26 -5.84
N ARG A 647 40.29 -40.76 -7.00
CA ARG A 647 39.36 -40.02 -7.89
C ARG A 647 37.99 -39.85 -7.25
N GLU A 648 37.45 -40.90 -6.62
CA GLU A 648 36.19 -40.86 -5.86
C GLU A 648 36.26 -39.80 -4.75
N LEU A 649 37.32 -39.82 -3.93
CA LEU A 649 37.53 -38.84 -2.86
C LEU A 649 37.65 -37.40 -3.40
N LYS A 650 38.41 -37.19 -4.49
CA LYS A 650 38.53 -35.87 -5.13
C LYS A 650 37.18 -35.33 -5.63
N ALA A 651 36.32 -36.19 -6.18
CA ALA A 651 34.99 -35.77 -6.65
C ALA A 651 34.10 -35.30 -5.48
N VAL A 652 34.14 -36.02 -4.35
CA VAL A 652 33.44 -35.62 -3.12
C VAL A 652 33.99 -34.32 -2.55
N ASP A 653 35.32 -34.17 -2.52
CA ASP A 653 36.00 -32.95 -2.04
C ASP A 653 35.64 -31.72 -2.90
N LEU A 654 35.63 -31.87 -4.24
CA LEU A 654 35.21 -30.81 -5.16
C LEU A 654 33.77 -30.39 -4.92
N ARG A 655 32.84 -31.34 -4.78
CA ARG A 655 31.43 -31.03 -4.50
C ARG A 655 31.25 -30.33 -3.15
N LEU A 656 31.97 -30.76 -2.11
CA LEU A 656 31.97 -30.08 -0.81
C LEU A 656 32.54 -28.65 -0.89
N ALA A 657 33.57 -28.43 -1.72
CA ALA A 657 34.13 -27.10 -1.95
C ALA A 657 33.15 -26.18 -2.70
N ASP A 658 32.45 -26.69 -3.71
CA ASP A 658 31.43 -25.93 -4.44
C ASP A 658 30.25 -25.56 -3.54
N ILE A 659 29.74 -26.53 -2.76
CA ILE A 659 28.70 -26.27 -1.75
C ILE A 659 29.18 -25.20 -0.75
N ALA A 660 30.42 -25.27 -0.27
CA ALA A 660 30.95 -24.27 0.66
C ALA A 660 31.05 -22.87 0.03
N ARG A 661 31.46 -22.78 -1.24
CA ARG A 661 31.58 -21.53 -1.99
C ARG A 661 30.23 -20.83 -2.18
N GLU A 662 29.17 -21.58 -2.45
CA GLU A 662 27.82 -21.02 -2.68
C GLU A 662 27.04 -20.78 -1.39
N HIS A 663 27.16 -21.68 -0.40
CA HIS A 663 26.32 -21.68 0.80
C HIS A 663 26.66 -20.56 1.78
N GLY A 664 27.94 -20.16 1.90
CA GLY A 664 28.38 -19.08 2.78
C GLY A 664 27.74 -17.72 2.42
N PRO A 665 27.93 -17.22 1.18
CA PRO A 665 27.32 -15.98 0.72
C PRO A 665 25.79 -15.99 0.81
N ARG A 666 25.14 -17.10 0.43
CA ARG A 666 23.67 -17.23 0.52
C ARG A 666 23.14 -17.10 1.95
N ARG A 667 23.83 -17.69 2.94
CA ARG A 667 23.47 -17.53 4.36
C ARG A 667 23.67 -16.10 4.85
N HIS A 668 24.71 -15.42 4.40
CA HIS A 668 24.92 -14.01 4.74
C HIS A 668 23.82 -13.13 4.16
N ALA A 669 23.53 -13.27 2.86
CA ALA A 669 22.44 -12.56 2.19
C ALA A 669 21.08 -12.85 2.85
N GLN A 670 20.85 -14.09 3.31
CA GLN A 670 19.64 -14.43 4.05
C GLN A 670 19.56 -13.74 5.42
N ALA A 671 20.68 -13.64 6.14
CA ALA A 671 20.73 -12.89 7.39
C ALA A 671 20.45 -11.40 7.15
N GLU A 672 20.99 -10.81 6.09
CA GLU A 672 20.71 -9.43 5.67
C GLU A 672 19.23 -9.23 5.33
N ARG A 673 18.59 -10.16 4.61
CA ARG A 673 17.13 -10.11 4.34
C ARG A 673 16.32 -10.11 5.63
N ILE A 674 16.68 -10.96 6.60
CA ILE A 674 16.00 -11.02 7.91
C ILE A 674 16.19 -9.70 8.69
N VAL A 675 17.39 -9.12 8.68
CA VAL A 675 17.64 -7.81 9.30
C VAL A 675 16.83 -6.71 8.61
N LYS A 676 16.80 -6.70 7.28
CA LYS A 676 15.99 -5.77 6.46
C LYS A 676 14.50 -5.90 6.79
N LEU A 677 13.98 -7.12 6.90
CA LEU A 677 12.61 -7.39 7.33
C LEU A 677 12.33 -6.82 8.72
N ARG A 678 13.20 -7.10 9.71
CA ARG A 678 13.04 -6.58 11.08
C ARG A 678 13.05 -5.07 11.13
N HIS A 679 13.95 -4.43 10.38
CA HIS A 679 14.04 -2.98 10.32
C HIS A 679 12.78 -2.36 9.72
N ARG A 680 12.28 -2.91 8.60
CA ARG A 680 11.06 -2.41 7.93
C ARG A 680 9.79 -2.65 8.75
N ARG A 681 9.72 -3.75 9.49
CA ARG A 681 8.59 -4.09 10.36
C ARG A 681 8.57 -3.25 11.64
N HIS A 682 9.68 -2.59 11.98
CA HIS A 682 9.75 -1.74 13.16
C HIS A 682 8.85 -0.51 12.99
N GLY A 683 7.93 -0.30 13.94
CA GLY A 683 6.97 0.80 13.91
C GLY A 683 5.68 0.53 13.12
N MET A 684 5.53 -0.64 12.50
CA MET A 684 4.27 -1.02 11.84
C MET A 684 3.24 -1.57 12.82
N ALA A 685 1.96 -1.25 12.60
CA ALA A 685 0.87 -1.76 13.41
C ALA A 685 0.62 -3.26 13.17
N ALA A 686 0.10 -3.97 14.18
CA ALA A 686 -0.11 -5.41 14.08
C ALA A 686 -1.12 -5.82 13.00
N HIS A 687 -2.20 -5.04 12.82
CA HIS A 687 -3.24 -5.32 11.80
C HIS A 687 -2.69 -5.22 10.37
N TRP A 688 -1.68 -4.39 10.11
CA TRP A 688 -1.04 -4.27 8.78
C TRP A 688 -0.41 -5.57 8.29
N LEU A 689 -0.04 -6.44 9.23
CA LEU A 689 0.63 -7.71 9.00
C LEU A 689 -0.35 -8.89 8.91
N GLU A 690 -1.65 -8.63 8.98
CA GLU A 690 -2.64 -9.71 8.88
C GLU A 690 -2.62 -10.35 7.48
N PRO A 691 -2.52 -11.69 7.40
CA PRO A 691 -2.40 -12.38 6.12
C PRO A 691 -3.59 -12.15 5.18
N ASN A 692 -4.81 -12.04 5.73
CA ASN A 692 -6.03 -11.82 4.94
C ASN A 692 -6.03 -10.44 4.28
N GLU A 693 -5.63 -9.39 5.01
CA GLU A 693 -5.55 -8.04 4.44
C GLU A 693 -4.42 -7.93 3.41
N LEU A 694 -3.27 -8.56 3.68
CA LEU A 694 -2.16 -8.61 2.72
C LEU A 694 -2.53 -9.36 1.44
N ALA A 695 -3.34 -10.42 1.54
CA ALA A 695 -3.85 -11.14 0.38
C ALA A 695 -4.79 -10.26 -0.47
N LEU A 696 -5.69 -9.50 0.15
CA LEU A 696 -6.56 -8.55 -0.56
C LEU A 696 -5.76 -7.46 -1.28
N LEU A 697 -4.70 -6.94 -0.65
CA LEU A 697 -3.81 -5.97 -1.28
C LEU A 697 -3.02 -6.58 -2.44
N ALA A 698 -2.57 -7.84 -2.30
CA ALA A 698 -1.89 -8.57 -3.36
C ALA A 698 -2.83 -8.89 -4.53
N ASP A 699 -4.11 -9.19 -4.31
CA ASP A 699 -5.09 -9.37 -5.39
C ASP A 699 -5.35 -8.06 -6.15
N LYS A 700 -5.40 -6.92 -5.44
CA LYS A 700 -5.66 -5.61 -6.05
C LYS A 700 -4.47 -5.05 -6.83
N TYR A 701 -3.25 -5.16 -6.29
CA TYR A 701 -2.06 -4.51 -6.85
C TYR A 701 -1.01 -5.49 -7.40
N GLY A 702 -1.18 -6.80 -7.17
CA GLY A 702 -0.22 -7.84 -7.52
C GLY A 702 0.94 -7.89 -6.51
N ASP A 703 2.02 -7.20 -6.85
CA ASP A 703 3.26 -7.13 -6.11
C ASP A 703 3.59 -5.68 -5.70
N ALA A 704 4.57 -5.49 -4.83
CA ALA A 704 5.04 -4.18 -4.39
C ALA A 704 5.49 -3.32 -5.58
N ARG A 705 5.98 -3.95 -6.65
CA ARG A 705 6.34 -3.27 -7.89
C ARG A 705 5.09 -2.73 -8.61
N GLY A 706 4.02 -3.51 -8.69
CA GLY A 706 2.73 -3.11 -9.24
C GLY A 706 2.12 -1.95 -8.46
N ALA A 707 2.17 -2.02 -7.13
CA ALA A 707 1.73 -0.91 -6.27
C ALA A 707 2.57 0.37 -6.48
N ARG A 708 3.91 0.27 -6.62
CA ARG A 708 4.77 1.42 -6.96
C ARG A 708 4.48 1.98 -8.35
N LEU A 709 4.20 1.13 -9.34
CA LEU A 709 3.85 1.59 -10.68
C LEU A 709 2.52 2.37 -10.66
N GLN A 710 1.54 1.92 -9.87
CA GLN A 710 0.30 2.67 -9.67
C GLN A 710 0.55 3.98 -8.92
N LEU A 711 1.39 3.98 -7.88
CA LEU A 711 1.81 5.20 -7.18
C LEU A 711 2.43 6.20 -8.17
N ASP A 712 3.39 5.77 -9.00
CA ASP A 712 4.04 6.63 -10.00
C ASP A 712 3.06 7.13 -11.06
N ARG A 713 2.09 6.31 -11.46
CA ARG A 713 1.02 6.69 -12.39
C ARG A 713 0.12 7.77 -11.79
N LEU A 714 -0.32 7.59 -10.55
CA LEU A 714 -1.16 8.55 -9.85
C LEU A 714 -0.42 9.86 -9.56
N ARG A 715 0.88 9.79 -9.21
CA ARG A 715 1.74 10.97 -9.08
C ARG A 715 1.86 11.75 -10.38
N ARG A 716 2.15 11.07 -11.51
CA ARG A 716 2.17 11.73 -12.82
C ARG A 716 0.82 12.38 -13.16
N HIS A 717 -0.28 11.70 -12.86
CA HIS A 717 -1.62 12.24 -13.08
C HIS A 717 -1.90 13.49 -12.22
N LEU A 718 -1.39 13.51 -10.98
CA LEU A 718 -1.46 14.68 -10.11
C LEU A 718 -0.55 15.82 -10.60
N ASP A 719 0.64 15.51 -11.11
CA ASP A 719 1.61 16.51 -11.59
C ASP A 719 1.21 17.11 -12.95
N GLU A 720 0.60 16.33 -13.84
CA GLU A 720 0.18 16.76 -15.18
C GLU A 720 -1.20 17.47 -15.19
N GLY A 721 -2.01 17.29 -14.14
CA GLY A 721 -3.36 17.83 -14.06
C GLY A 721 -3.46 19.21 -13.42
N ASP A 722 -4.38 20.04 -13.91
CA ASP A 722 -4.75 21.31 -13.28
C ASP A 722 -5.81 21.08 -12.18
N TRP A 723 -5.32 20.91 -10.95
CA TRP A 723 -6.14 20.62 -9.77
C TRP A 723 -6.40 21.85 -8.91
N ILE A 724 -7.52 21.80 -8.19
CA ILE A 724 -7.86 22.79 -7.17
C ILE A 724 -7.58 22.14 -5.82
N THR A 725 -6.79 22.81 -4.99
CA THR A 725 -6.27 22.27 -3.72
C THR A 725 -6.88 22.95 -2.50
N ASP A 726 -7.64 24.03 -2.68
CA ASP A 726 -8.24 24.80 -1.59
C ASP A 726 -9.57 24.15 -1.14
N PRO A 727 -9.67 23.65 0.12
CA PRO A 727 -10.90 23.08 0.65
C PRO A 727 -12.04 24.10 0.80
N ALA A 728 -11.77 25.41 0.80
CA ALA A 728 -12.79 26.45 0.92
C ALA A 728 -13.81 26.40 -0.24
N VAL A 729 -13.43 25.83 -1.39
CA VAL A 729 -14.31 25.70 -2.57
C VAL A 729 -15.57 24.88 -2.26
N LEU A 730 -15.49 23.88 -1.37
CA LEU A 730 -16.67 23.12 -0.95
C LEU A 730 -17.69 23.98 -0.19
N VAL A 731 -17.19 24.84 0.70
CA VAL A 731 -18.04 25.77 1.48
C VAL A 731 -18.70 26.79 0.56
N VAL A 732 -17.94 27.31 -0.42
CA VAL A 732 -18.47 28.25 -1.42
C VAL A 732 -19.50 27.58 -2.31
N ARG A 733 -19.26 26.35 -2.78
CA ARG A 733 -20.25 25.56 -3.54
C ARG A 733 -21.55 25.39 -2.76
N ASP A 734 -21.46 24.96 -1.51
CA ASP A 734 -22.65 24.68 -0.70
C ASP A 734 -23.44 25.96 -0.40
N ARG A 735 -22.74 27.07 -0.15
CA ARG A 735 -23.35 28.38 0.01
C ARG A 735 -24.06 28.85 -1.26
N LEU A 736 -23.39 28.80 -2.42
CA LEU A 736 -24.00 29.19 -3.70
C LEU A 736 -25.18 28.30 -4.07
N GLY A 737 -25.11 26.99 -3.78
CA GLY A 737 -26.23 26.07 -3.95
C GLY A 737 -27.45 26.44 -3.10
N ALA A 738 -27.23 26.83 -1.84
CA ALA A 738 -28.30 27.33 -0.97
C ALA A 738 -28.88 28.67 -1.46
N ASP A 739 -28.02 29.59 -1.91
CA ASP A 739 -28.43 30.88 -2.46
C ASP A 739 -29.27 30.72 -3.75
N VAL A 740 -28.89 29.79 -4.64
CA VAL A 740 -29.70 29.43 -5.83
C VAL A 740 -31.06 28.88 -5.41
N ALA A 741 -31.11 27.92 -4.49
CA ALA A 741 -32.37 27.33 -4.04
C ALA A 741 -33.32 28.36 -3.38
N LEU A 742 -32.77 29.34 -2.65
CA LEU A 742 -33.55 30.44 -2.12
C LEU A 742 -34.12 31.32 -3.24
N ARG A 743 -33.28 31.72 -4.20
CA ARG A 743 -33.69 32.59 -5.32
C ARG A 743 -34.68 31.92 -6.27
N GLU A 744 -34.60 30.60 -6.48
CA GLU A 744 -35.61 29.85 -7.23
C GLU A 744 -36.99 29.93 -6.55
N ARG A 745 -37.04 29.84 -5.21
CA ARG A 745 -38.29 29.99 -4.46
C ARG A 745 -38.85 31.40 -4.59
N ASP A 746 -38.01 32.42 -4.49
CA ASP A 746 -38.42 33.82 -4.65
C ASP A 746 -38.97 34.07 -6.06
N TYR A 747 -38.30 33.55 -7.09
CA TYR A 747 -38.77 33.61 -8.48
C TYR A 747 -40.14 32.95 -8.65
N LEU A 748 -40.33 31.71 -8.14
CA LEU A 748 -41.61 31.00 -8.22
C LEU A 748 -42.74 31.75 -7.49
N ASN A 749 -42.46 32.30 -6.31
CA ASN A 749 -43.41 33.11 -5.56
C ASN A 749 -43.80 34.38 -6.34
N ARG A 750 -42.82 35.07 -6.94
CA ARG A 750 -43.09 36.28 -7.75
C ARG A 750 -43.83 35.95 -9.04
N GLN A 751 -43.56 34.79 -9.64
CA GLN A 751 -44.30 34.30 -10.80
C GLN A 751 -45.78 34.11 -10.46
N GLY A 752 -46.10 33.51 -9.30
CA GLY A 752 -47.47 33.38 -8.81
C GLY A 752 -48.16 34.72 -8.51
N TYR A 753 -47.41 35.72 -8.05
CA TYR A 753 -47.94 37.08 -7.90
C TYR A 753 -48.22 37.74 -9.26
N CYS A 754 -47.31 37.61 -10.22
CA CYS A 754 -47.45 38.21 -11.55
C CYS A 754 -48.68 37.68 -12.30
N THR A 755 -48.96 36.36 -12.20
CA THR A 755 -50.19 35.78 -12.75
C THR A 755 -51.45 36.32 -12.07
N THR A 756 -51.41 36.54 -10.75
CA THR A 756 -52.50 37.14 -10.00
C THR A 756 -52.73 38.60 -10.41
N ALA A 757 -51.67 39.39 -10.54
CA ALA A 757 -51.73 40.78 -11.00
C ALA A 757 -52.32 40.91 -12.41
N ARG A 758 -51.95 40.01 -13.34
CA ARG A 758 -52.56 39.93 -14.68
C ARG A 758 -54.08 39.74 -14.62
N LEU A 759 -54.53 38.79 -13.79
CA LEU A 759 -55.95 38.51 -13.61
C LEU A 759 -56.70 39.71 -12.99
N HIS A 760 -56.08 40.44 -12.07
CA HIS A 760 -56.64 41.69 -11.54
C HIS A 760 -56.77 42.78 -12.62
N THR A 761 -55.75 42.96 -13.47
CA THR A 761 -55.82 43.91 -14.59
C THR A 761 -56.95 43.57 -15.55
N ASP A 762 -57.11 42.29 -15.93
CA ASP A 762 -58.17 41.87 -16.85
C ASP A 762 -59.57 42.10 -16.27
N ASN A 763 -59.76 41.83 -14.97
CA ASN A 763 -61.01 42.11 -14.27
C ASN A 763 -61.30 43.62 -14.20
N ALA A 764 -60.29 44.44 -13.88
CA ALA A 764 -60.43 45.90 -13.83
C ALA A 764 -60.72 46.49 -15.22
N ARG A 765 -60.08 45.96 -16.28
CA ARG A 765 -60.33 46.34 -17.68
C ARG A 765 -61.78 46.06 -18.07
N ALA A 766 -62.30 44.87 -17.73
CA ALA A 766 -63.69 44.52 -18.00
C ALA A 766 -64.70 45.45 -17.30
N ALA A 767 -64.43 45.81 -16.03
CA ALA A 767 -65.26 46.76 -15.28
C ALA A 767 -65.25 48.17 -15.92
N TYR A 768 -64.07 48.64 -16.36
CA TYR A 768 -63.92 49.90 -17.08
C TYR A 768 -64.72 49.92 -18.40
N ILE A 769 -64.62 48.87 -19.22
CA ILE A 769 -65.39 48.73 -20.47
C ILE A 769 -66.89 48.80 -20.20
N ALA A 770 -67.38 48.10 -19.17
CA ALA A 770 -68.79 48.10 -18.82
C ALA A 770 -69.28 49.51 -18.44
N LYS A 771 -68.50 50.26 -17.65
CA LYS A 771 -68.84 51.63 -17.25
C LYS A 771 -68.79 52.60 -18.44
N LEU A 772 -67.77 52.51 -19.29
CA LEU A 772 -67.64 53.32 -20.50
C LEU A 772 -68.85 53.11 -21.44
N ARG A 773 -69.27 51.85 -21.67
CA ARG A 773 -70.48 51.53 -22.44
C ARG A 773 -71.75 52.11 -21.84
N ALA A 774 -71.90 52.12 -20.51
CA ALA A 774 -73.05 52.72 -19.85
C ALA A 774 -73.08 54.26 -20.03
N THR A 775 -71.92 54.90 -19.88
CA THR A 775 -71.72 56.35 -20.01
C THR A 775 -72.09 56.83 -21.42
N VAL A 776 -71.56 56.17 -22.46
CA VAL A 776 -71.86 56.51 -23.86
C VAL A 776 -73.35 56.36 -24.16
N ARG A 777 -73.98 55.28 -23.68
CA ARG A 777 -75.43 55.08 -23.86
C ARG A 777 -76.26 56.20 -23.23
N GLN A 778 -75.87 56.67 -22.04
CA GLN A 778 -76.58 57.78 -21.38
C GLN A 778 -76.46 59.08 -22.18
N TYR A 779 -75.25 59.44 -22.61
CA TYR A 779 -75.06 60.66 -23.38
C TYR A 779 -75.76 60.60 -24.75
N ALA A 780 -75.70 59.45 -25.44
CA ALA A 780 -76.44 59.24 -26.68
C ALA A 780 -77.97 59.41 -26.51
N LYS A 781 -78.52 59.00 -25.35
CA LYS A 781 -79.92 59.23 -25.00
C LYS A 781 -80.22 60.73 -24.81
N ASN A 782 -79.36 61.47 -24.13
CA ASN A 782 -79.48 62.92 -23.95
C ASN A 782 -79.48 63.67 -25.30
N LEU A 783 -78.55 63.31 -26.19
CA LEU A 783 -78.44 63.93 -27.52
C LEU A 783 -79.70 63.67 -28.37
N LYS A 784 -80.24 62.46 -28.34
CA LYS A 784 -81.49 62.11 -29.03
C LYS A 784 -82.66 62.92 -28.51
N ALA A 785 -82.82 63.04 -27.19
CA ALA A 785 -83.88 63.83 -26.57
C ALA A 785 -83.81 65.33 -26.93
N LEU A 786 -82.59 65.90 -26.96
CA LEU A 786 -82.39 67.30 -27.40
C LEU A 786 -82.61 67.48 -28.90
N GLY A 787 -82.23 66.48 -29.70
CA GLY A 787 -82.52 66.43 -31.12
C GLY A 787 -84.02 66.49 -31.39
N GLU A 788 -84.81 65.67 -30.72
CA GLU A 788 -86.29 65.67 -30.82
C GLU A 788 -86.88 67.04 -30.48
N LEU A 789 -86.41 67.70 -29.40
CA LEU A 789 -86.83 69.05 -29.01
C LEU A 789 -86.46 70.12 -30.06
N ALA A 790 -85.35 69.94 -30.75
CA ALA A 790 -84.87 70.81 -31.83
C ALA A 790 -85.48 70.47 -33.21
N ASN A 791 -86.26 69.39 -33.32
CA ASN A 791 -86.69 68.79 -34.59
C ASN A 791 -85.50 68.40 -35.51
N VAL A 792 -84.44 67.84 -34.92
CA VAL A 792 -83.22 67.34 -35.57
C VAL A 792 -83.01 65.88 -35.18
N ASN A 793 -82.82 64.99 -36.15
CA ASN A 793 -82.56 63.59 -35.82
C ASN A 793 -81.07 63.41 -35.48
N VAL A 794 -80.75 62.85 -34.31
CA VAL A 794 -79.37 62.68 -33.83
C VAL A 794 -79.05 61.20 -33.69
N ASP A 795 -78.02 60.76 -34.40
CA ASP A 795 -77.48 59.41 -34.27
C ASP A 795 -76.11 59.41 -33.59
N CYS A 796 -75.89 58.45 -32.71
CA CYS A 796 -74.67 58.32 -31.92
C CYS A 796 -74.40 56.82 -31.71
N PRO A 797 -73.67 56.18 -32.64
CA PRO A 797 -73.36 54.75 -32.54
C PRO A 797 -72.44 54.47 -31.34
N THR A 798 -72.60 53.29 -30.74
CA THR A 798 -71.73 52.84 -29.65
C THR A 798 -70.34 52.48 -30.18
N PRO A 799 -69.24 52.98 -29.58
CA PRO A 799 -67.89 52.66 -30.01
C PRO A 799 -67.57 51.18 -29.84
N HIS A 800 -66.65 50.68 -30.65
CA HIS A 800 -66.11 49.33 -30.52
C HIS A 800 -65.21 49.25 -29.29
N LEU A 801 -65.58 48.42 -28.32
CA LEU A 801 -64.90 48.31 -27.03
C LEU A 801 -64.66 46.83 -26.71
N GLU A 802 -63.42 46.36 -26.85
CA GLU A 802 -63.00 44.99 -26.51
C GLU A 802 -62.08 44.97 -25.28
N ASN A 803 -61.85 43.78 -24.71
CA ASN A 803 -61.00 43.60 -23.53
C ASN A 803 -59.50 43.65 -23.85
N ASP A 804 -59.12 44.61 -24.70
CA ASP A 804 -57.77 44.81 -25.20
C ASP A 804 -57.36 46.29 -25.05
N ASP A 805 -56.14 46.51 -24.56
CA ASP A 805 -55.57 47.85 -24.32
C ASP A 805 -55.48 48.67 -25.60
N LEU A 806 -55.20 48.03 -26.75
CA LEU A 806 -55.08 48.72 -28.04
C LEU A 806 -56.46 49.17 -28.53
N SER A 807 -57.46 48.29 -28.43
CA SER A 807 -58.86 48.63 -28.75
C SER A 807 -59.40 49.80 -27.91
N LEU A 808 -59.09 49.81 -26.60
CA LEU A 808 -59.49 50.88 -25.69
C LEU A 808 -58.79 52.21 -25.99
N ALA A 809 -57.50 52.16 -26.37
CA ALA A 809 -56.74 53.36 -26.71
C ALA A 809 -57.22 54.04 -28.01
N GLN A 810 -57.82 53.25 -28.91
CA GLN A 810 -58.34 53.69 -30.22
C GLN A 810 -59.83 54.05 -30.21
N ALA A 811 -60.56 53.81 -29.11
CA ALA A 811 -61.98 54.11 -29.01
C ALA A 811 -62.29 55.62 -29.13
N GLY A 812 -63.40 55.95 -29.80
CA GLY A 812 -63.88 57.33 -29.98
C GLY A 812 -65.39 57.41 -30.20
N LEU A 813 -66.00 58.54 -29.84
CA LEU A 813 -67.44 58.77 -29.93
C LEU A 813 -67.80 59.52 -31.22
N GLU A 814 -68.53 58.88 -32.12
CA GLU A 814 -69.09 59.53 -33.32
C GLU A 814 -70.50 60.05 -33.05
N VAL A 815 -70.83 61.25 -33.54
CA VAL A 815 -72.17 61.83 -33.49
C VAL A 815 -72.53 62.37 -34.86
N ARG A 816 -73.75 62.08 -35.33
CA ARG A 816 -74.28 62.48 -36.64
C ARG A 816 -75.62 63.19 -36.46
N PHE A 817 -75.85 64.25 -37.22
CA PHE A 817 -77.06 65.08 -37.15
C PHE A 817 -77.73 65.15 -38.52
N ASP A 818 -79.03 64.87 -38.58
CA ASP A 818 -79.85 64.98 -39.79
C ASP A 818 -80.87 66.11 -39.63
N PHE A 819 -80.67 67.18 -40.41
CA PHE A 819 -81.53 68.35 -40.47
C PHE A 819 -82.47 68.23 -41.66
N ASP A 820 -83.78 68.38 -41.44
CA ASP A 820 -84.81 68.39 -42.50
C ASP A 820 -84.80 67.14 -43.41
N ARG A 821 -84.37 65.96 -42.92
CA ARG A 821 -84.28 64.69 -43.67
C ARG A 821 -83.40 64.75 -44.92
N LYS A 822 -82.39 65.62 -44.93
CA LYS A 822 -81.47 65.80 -46.07
C LYS A 822 -80.28 64.84 -46.05
N GLY A 823 -80.12 64.05 -44.98
CA GLY A 823 -79.03 63.10 -44.81
C GLY A 823 -78.23 63.40 -43.54
N ALA A 824 -77.66 62.35 -42.92
CA ALA A 824 -76.92 62.47 -41.69
C ALA A 824 -75.54 63.12 -41.92
N VAL A 825 -75.33 64.30 -41.35
CA VAL A 825 -74.10 65.09 -41.43
C VAL A 825 -73.29 64.88 -40.14
N GLY A 826 -72.01 64.59 -40.26
CA GLY A 826 -71.04 64.52 -39.16
C GLY A 826 -70.82 65.85 -38.44
N LEU A 827 -69.95 65.82 -37.44
CA LEU A 827 -69.65 66.98 -36.59
C LEU A 827 -68.94 68.10 -37.34
N ASN A 828 -68.05 67.79 -38.30
CA ASN A 828 -67.13 68.76 -38.91
C ASN A 828 -67.13 68.71 -40.46
N ASP A 829 -68.30 68.57 -41.07
CA ASP A 829 -68.39 68.31 -42.51
C ASP A 829 -68.43 69.57 -43.39
N GLY A 830 -68.36 70.79 -42.83
CA GLY A 830 -68.35 72.06 -43.58
C GLY A 830 -69.63 72.40 -44.36
N GLU A 831 -70.56 71.45 -44.51
CA GLU A 831 -71.81 71.56 -45.27
C GLU A 831 -72.99 72.15 -44.46
N ALA A 832 -72.82 72.39 -43.16
CA ALA A 832 -73.87 72.91 -42.29
C ALA A 832 -74.05 74.43 -42.46
N SER A 833 -75.30 74.91 -42.52
CA SER A 833 -75.61 76.34 -42.42
C SER A 833 -75.18 76.88 -41.05
N GLY A 834 -74.79 78.17 -40.95
CA GLY A 834 -74.38 78.78 -39.68
C GLY A 834 -75.40 78.59 -38.53
N GLY A 835 -76.70 78.56 -38.83
CA GLY A 835 -77.75 78.22 -37.85
C GLY A 835 -77.76 76.75 -37.41
N GLN A 836 -77.44 75.83 -38.32
CA GLN A 836 -77.35 74.39 -38.01
C GLN A 836 -76.10 74.08 -37.19
N GLN A 837 -74.98 74.75 -37.47
CA GLN A 837 -73.74 74.59 -36.70
C GLN A 837 -73.90 75.04 -35.25
N VAL A 838 -74.54 76.19 -35.03
CA VAL A 838 -74.89 76.67 -33.69
C VAL A 838 -75.83 75.67 -32.99
N MET A 839 -76.80 75.08 -33.70
CA MET A 839 -77.69 74.05 -33.13
C MET A 839 -76.96 72.75 -32.78
N LYS A 840 -76.06 72.23 -33.63
CA LYS A 840 -75.23 71.05 -33.31
C LYS A 840 -74.43 71.27 -32.03
N SER A 841 -73.74 72.41 -31.96
CA SER A 841 -72.94 72.80 -30.81
C SER A 841 -73.76 72.95 -29.54
N LEU A 842 -74.93 73.58 -29.61
CA LEU A 842 -75.83 73.73 -28.46
C LEU A 842 -76.38 72.37 -28.01
N ILE A 843 -76.73 71.46 -28.91
CA ILE A 843 -77.19 70.11 -28.55
C ILE A 843 -76.09 69.31 -27.83
N LEU A 844 -74.85 69.34 -28.33
CA LEU A 844 -73.70 68.70 -27.67
C LEU A 844 -73.43 69.31 -26.29
N LEU A 845 -73.40 70.64 -26.23
CA LEU A 845 -73.16 71.40 -25.00
C LEU A 845 -74.20 71.09 -23.93
N ILE A 846 -75.48 71.21 -24.29
CA ILE A 846 -76.58 70.98 -23.36
C ILE A 846 -76.68 69.50 -23.01
N GLY A 847 -76.37 68.58 -23.94
CA GLY A 847 -76.36 67.14 -23.70
C GLY A 847 -75.38 66.71 -22.60
N LEU A 848 -74.25 67.42 -22.46
CA LEU A 848 -73.27 67.23 -21.38
C LEU A 848 -73.75 67.81 -20.04
N LEU A 849 -74.65 68.79 -20.09
CA LEU A 849 -75.21 69.47 -18.91
C LEU A 849 -76.54 68.87 -18.46
N MET A 850 -77.14 68.00 -19.28
CA MET A 850 -78.37 67.28 -18.98
C MET A 850 -78.11 66.08 -18.08
N ASP A 851 -78.81 66.08 -16.95
CA ASP A 851 -78.87 64.98 -16.01
C ASP A 851 -80.35 64.65 -15.77
N GLU A 852 -80.72 63.37 -15.87
CA GLU A 852 -82.09 62.87 -15.59
C GLU A 852 -82.56 63.26 -14.19
N ALA A 853 -81.63 63.42 -13.24
CA ALA A 853 -81.95 63.79 -11.86
C ALA A 853 -82.15 65.31 -11.63
N ARG A 854 -81.66 66.19 -12.54
CA ARG A 854 -81.53 67.64 -12.28
C ARG A 854 -81.74 68.50 -13.54
N PRO A 855 -83.00 68.80 -13.96
CA PRO A 855 -83.31 69.57 -15.17
C PRO A 855 -83.08 71.10 -15.06
N GLY A 856 -82.07 71.57 -14.32
CA GLY A 856 -81.87 72.99 -14.01
C GLY A 856 -80.39 73.39 -14.01
N GLY A 857 -79.81 73.59 -15.19
CA GLY A 857 -78.45 74.12 -15.34
C GLY A 857 -78.42 75.59 -15.68
N PHE A 858 -77.25 76.23 -15.58
CA PHE A 858 -77.02 77.55 -16.14
C PHE A 858 -75.94 77.51 -17.21
N VAL A 859 -76.07 78.33 -18.25
CA VAL A 859 -75.15 78.39 -19.38
C VAL A 859 -74.85 79.85 -19.74
N PHE A 860 -73.57 80.18 -19.86
CA PHE A 860 -73.14 81.46 -20.41
C PHE A 860 -72.96 81.32 -21.91
N ILE A 861 -73.61 82.19 -22.69
CA ILE A 861 -73.46 82.20 -24.13
C ILE A 861 -73.11 83.61 -24.58
N ASP A 862 -71.87 83.80 -25.04
CA ASP A 862 -71.39 85.12 -25.47
C ASP A 862 -71.76 85.34 -26.95
N GLU A 863 -72.75 86.19 -27.22
CA GLU A 863 -73.20 86.60 -28.56
C GLU A 863 -73.58 85.45 -29.54
N PRO A 864 -74.45 84.47 -29.15
CA PRO A 864 -74.83 83.34 -30.01
C PRO A 864 -75.57 83.73 -31.28
N PHE A 865 -76.17 84.92 -31.31
CA PHE A 865 -77.00 85.39 -32.41
C PHE A 865 -76.22 86.26 -33.41
N ALA A 866 -74.92 86.49 -33.21
CA ALA A 866 -74.13 87.42 -34.02
C ALA A 866 -74.08 87.07 -35.52
N HIS A 867 -74.24 85.79 -35.87
CA HIS A 867 -74.15 85.27 -37.24
C HIS A 867 -75.46 84.66 -37.76
N LEU A 868 -76.58 84.85 -37.05
CA LEU A 868 -77.86 84.23 -37.36
C LEU A 868 -78.82 85.19 -38.06
N ASP A 869 -79.59 84.67 -39.01
CA ASP A 869 -80.73 85.37 -39.60
C ASP A 869 -81.94 85.36 -38.65
N VAL A 870 -82.96 86.16 -38.96
CA VAL A 870 -84.13 86.35 -38.07
C VAL A 870 -84.87 85.04 -37.81
N ALA A 871 -85.03 84.18 -38.83
CA ALA A 871 -85.74 82.92 -38.72
C ALA A 871 -85.00 81.88 -37.84
N ASN A 872 -83.66 81.84 -37.91
CA ASN A 872 -82.88 80.94 -37.06
C ASN A 872 -82.79 81.45 -35.61
N ILE A 873 -82.84 82.78 -35.38
CA ILE A 873 -82.91 83.36 -34.03
C ILE A 873 -84.16 82.87 -33.29
N ASP A 874 -85.33 82.85 -33.94
CA ASP A 874 -86.58 82.39 -33.32
C ASP A 874 -86.57 80.88 -33.02
N ARG A 875 -85.97 80.07 -33.92
CA ARG A 875 -85.78 78.62 -33.72
C ARG A 875 -84.87 78.32 -32.53
N VAL A 876 -83.71 78.97 -32.46
CA VAL A 876 -82.78 78.83 -31.33
C VAL A 876 -83.43 79.35 -30.04
N GLY A 877 -84.12 80.49 -30.08
CA GLY A 877 -84.83 81.04 -28.92
C GLY A 877 -86.00 80.17 -28.42
N THR A 878 -86.62 79.37 -29.28
CA THR A 878 -87.65 78.39 -28.90
C THR A 878 -87.02 77.15 -28.29
N PHE A 879 -85.93 76.65 -28.89
CA PHE A 879 -85.15 75.54 -28.36
C PHE A 879 -84.62 75.84 -26.94
N LEU A 880 -84.02 77.01 -26.71
CA LEU A 880 -83.52 77.43 -25.40
C LEU A 880 -84.64 77.58 -24.35
N ARG A 881 -85.89 77.91 -24.75
CA ARG A 881 -87.03 77.92 -23.81
C ARG A 881 -87.47 76.50 -23.45
N ALA A 882 -87.38 75.55 -24.38
CA ALA A 882 -87.81 74.17 -24.16
C ALA A 882 -86.91 73.40 -23.19
N THR A 883 -85.63 73.75 -23.10
CA THR A 883 -84.62 73.07 -22.27
C THR A 883 -84.70 73.38 -20.77
N ARG A 884 -85.50 74.39 -20.36
CA ARG A 884 -85.73 74.80 -18.95
C ARG A 884 -84.48 75.19 -18.15
N ALA A 885 -83.34 75.38 -18.81
CA ALA A 885 -82.10 75.87 -18.20
C ALA A 885 -82.08 77.41 -18.12
N GLN A 886 -81.18 77.94 -17.30
CA GLN A 886 -80.93 79.37 -17.16
C GLN A 886 -79.82 79.83 -18.11
N TYR A 887 -80.14 80.69 -19.07
CA TYR A 887 -79.22 81.19 -20.08
C TYR A 887 -78.88 82.65 -19.81
N LEU A 888 -77.60 82.96 -19.75
CA LEU A 888 -77.10 84.34 -19.77
C LEU A 888 -76.46 84.59 -21.12
N ILE A 889 -77.13 85.43 -21.92
CA ILE A 889 -76.80 85.65 -23.31
C ILE A 889 -76.34 87.09 -23.49
N THR A 890 -75.15 87.35 -24.02
CA THR A 890 -74.76 88.71 -24.42
C THR A 890 -75.20 89.00 -25.85
N THR A 891 -75.47 90.26 -26.16
CA THR A 891 -75.82 90.69 -27.51
C THR A 891 -75.31 92.12 -27.75
N PRO A 892 -74.79 92.45 -28.95
CA PRO A 892 -74.50 93.83 -29.30
C PRO A 892 -75.79 94.68 -29.35
N VAL A 893 -75.64 96.01 -29.44
CA VAL A 893 -76.79 96.88 -29.70
C VAL A 893 -77.26 96.63 -31.13
N THR A 894 -78.45 96.05 -31.29
CA THR A 894 -79.05 95.77 -32.60
C THR A 894 -80.36 96.53 -32.76
N HIS A 895 -80.70 96.87 -34.00
CA HIS A 895 -82.02 97.40 -34.34
C HIS A 895 -83.11 96.31 -34.42
N ASN A 896 -82.71 95.03 -34.37
CA ASN A 896 -83.61 93.90 -34.50
C ASN A 896 -84.20 93.51 -33.14
N ALA A 897 -85.46 93.87 -32.91
CA ALA A 897 -86.16 93.61 -31.66
C ALA A 897 -86.35 92.10 -31.38
N ASN A 898 -86.34 91.25 -32.41
CA ASN A 898 -86.56 89.80 -32.26
C ASN A 898 -85.45 89.11 -31.45
N VAL A 899 -84.26 89.70 -31.38
CA VAL A 899 -83.17 89.19 -30.53
C VAL A 899 -83.51 89.28 -29.04
N PHE A 900 -84.42 90.18 -28.66
CA PHE A 900 -84.92 90.33 -27.29
C PHE A 900 -86.21 89.53 -27.03
N ALA A 901 -86.85 88.96 -28.06
CA ALA A 901 -88.11 88.25 -27.92
C ALA A 901 -88.06 87.03 -26.98
N PRO A 902 -86.96 86.24 -26.93
CA PRO A 902 -86.83 85.13 -25.99
C PRO A 902 -86.52 85.56 -24.55
N ALA A 903 -86.06 86.80 -24.34
CA ALA A 903 -85.55 87.28 -23.06
C ALA A 903 -86.69 87.59 -22.08
N GLN A 904 -86.62 87.02 -20.88
CA GLN A 904 -87.51 87.37 -19.77
C GLN A 904 -86.96 88.58 -18.98
N LEU A 905 -85.63 88.69 -18.95
CA LEU A 905 -84.90 89.77 -18.30
C LEU A 905 -83.84 90.34 -19.24
N THR A 906 -83.82 91.65 -19.43
CA THR A 906 -82.81 92.34 -20.23
C THR A 906 -81.99 93.30 -19.36
N LEU A 907 -80.67 93.10 -19.34
CA LEU A 907 -79.69 93.90 -18.61
C LEU A 907 -78.97 94.86 -19.58
N VAL A 908 -79.15 96.16 -19.39
CA VAL A 908 -78.63 97.20 -20.28
C VAL A 908 -77.38 97.83 -19.68
N THR A 909 -76.24 97.56 -20.31
CA THR A 909 -74.93 98.11 -19.94
C THR A 909 -74.59 99.36 -20.77
N ARG A 910 -73.88 100.33 -20.19
CA ARG A 910 -73.50 101.59 -20.84
C ARG A 910 -72.01 101.88 -20.62
N LYS A 911 -71.38 102.58 -21.59
CA LYS A 911 -69.97 102.99 -21.46
C LYS A 911 -69.79 103.98 -20.30
N LYS A 912 -68.69 103.83 -19.57
CA LYS A 912 -68.22 104.80 -18.58
C LYS A 912 -67.93 106.15 -19.27
N GLN A 913 -68.46 107.24 -18.73
CA GLN A 913 -68.15 108.59 -19.21
C GLN A 913 -66.73 109.00 -18.75
N PRO A 914 -65.94 109.72 -19.57
CA PRO A 914 -64.55 110.07 -19.24
C PRO A 914 -64.38 110.85 -17.93
N ALA A 915 -65.35 111.69 -17.54
CA ALA A 915 -65.29 112.55 -16.36
C ALA A 915 -65.80 111.88 -15.05
N SER A 916 -66.33 110.66 -15.13
CA SER A 916 -66.84 109.94 -13.95
C SER A 916 -65.79 108.96 -13.42
N ASP A 917 -65.72 108.77 -12.10
CA ASP A 917 -64.88 107.73 -11.50
C ASP A 917 -65.48 106.32 -11.70
N TRP A 918 -66.82 106.23 -11.73
CA TRP A 918 -67.57 104.98 -11.83
C TRP A 918 -68.38 104.87 -13.13
N ALA A 919 -68.55 103.65 -13.61
CA ALA A 919 -69.49 103.30 -14.66
C ALA A 919 -70.94 103.43 -14.13
N PRO A 920 -71.90 103.79 -15.01
CA PRO A 920 -73.30 103.86 -14.62
C PRO A 920 -73.84 102.49 -14.16
N PRO A 921 -74.86 102.48 -13.28
CA PRO A 921 -75.53 101.24 -12.91
C PRO A 921 -76.16 100.59 -14.14
N ILE A 922 -76.24 99.27 -14.11
CA ILE A 922 -76.85 98.48 -15.19
C ILE A 922 -78.36 98.70 -15.16
N GLY A 923 -78.93 99.08 -16.31
CA GLY A 923 -80.38 99.21 -16.46
C GLY A 923 -81.04 97.85 -16.48
N ILE A 924 -82.20 97.71 -15.82
CA ILE A 924 -82.95 96.46 -15.76
C ILE A 924 -84.27 96.67 -16.49
N LEU A 925 -84.53 95.84 -17.49
CA LEU A 925 -85.81 95.76 -18.19
C LEU A 925 -86.36 94.36 -17.97
N GLN A 926 -87.42 94.27 -17.17
CA GLN A 926 -88.14 93.02 -16.94
C GLN A 926 -89.39 93.01 -17.80
N ARG A 927 -89.60 91.93 -18.54
CA ARG A 927 -90.84 91.74 -19.29
C ARG A 927 -91.95 91.39 -18.29
N ALA A 928 -93.06 92.13 -18.33
CA ALA A 928 -94.25 91.71 -17.59
C ALA A 928 -94.69 90.35 -18.14
N VAL A 929 -94.70 89.36 -17.25
CA VAL A 929 -95.23 88.03 -17.55
C VAL A 929 -96.69 88.11 -17.13
N ASP A 930 -97.61 88.02 -18.09
CA ASP A 930 -99.00 87.67 -17.81
C ASP A 930 -99.13 86.14 -17.72
#